data_AF-A0A1V5HFC1-F1
#
_entry.id   AF-A0A1V5HFC1-F1
#
_cell.length_a   1.000
_cell.length_b   1.000
_cell.length_c   1.000
_cell.angle_alpha   90.00
_cell.angle_beta   90.00
_cell.angle_gamma   90.00
#
_symmetry.space_group_name_H-M   'P 1'
#
loop_
_entity.id
_entity.type
_entity.pdbx_description
1 polymer ?
#
loop_
_entity_poly.entity_id
_entity_poly.type
_entity_poly.pdbx_seq_one_letter_code
_entity_poly.pdbx_strand_id
1 'polypeptide(L)'
;MKTTRQWRGAVVTAGLAAAVVGLVTGPRAPALEYIWNTTTGNWTESAKWTPNGTPGATDTAWLGKTGTTAQVVTLLANQDVMGLRFTPDNAGSLCAVTVDGAGMTLNLGSAGLNDAGSRGGTSRTINPDIVLTAAQDWQSGDNRCPMYVNGDVSGAFTLTRKGNGNIFIARPNPDFSGNVIGQNSGAFVLNGDGATLGTGAFTFAGSGVGASAKATGGGNVGVYALTNDVTVTANSTLRTEGLVRYTGSFAGGAAFNLTVDRVRDYPNYGLFSFDPGAGESYTPGTGTTTLSNAGYAVKDVGGGVLTLNSENLNIGGGILVLDNLSWADLMANRSGGYNTAGANTWQFSGGGGFAARGTPVEITAGNGIGTSTFDRNFTLGITTRDADGTLFANQPVTVNVATVLTAVRTVSVPCTGAGATDNPYTVAHVLKGTWSGPGALAMAPANTVGLGTGTGDSTLPELVLAGANAWTGGISASLGTSRYLNSGPGGLLQQGLGFVRFDGQGSLPSGNDGSLAYVGTICGGGSDGVGLRRGILFTGGDGAGKTYTLNPGYKLLIGADRNNGGDTSATSFGSTGGLAVLHGMDVYMHSYPGASSTTGAVVQNGELVLGTDSQAVRFIATQGVDTAAVATATAVVDGTSISRLIRKIGPGTLVLDNFTCNKLDGSDNKTGNNWNLAFTVGKGNNSVFDGAIRETGNGASNSTLFSNSPLTLVGGVLELDGVDCTRGLDNHTGGIDAAWSGGMGFAAHGGNRIVNLFGNATPSRLDWGGSNRLFVAAASDTPLIFGSTTADSTVDFRNPFNLNVGTGSLDRYIRLVRGVGTVPEAEMTGGLVNTGAGTANLIVSGYTGLGAPAAGTLVLSNSGNNTYNGTTTVQNGATLLVNGILSSNPAMVTVAATATLGGTGTILRPITVNAGGTLAPGASPGILTVGDGRDVVLESGSNFAVEIGGSTPGLYDQLNVSGSAMLDGNLVLSFTDDFQTPSPTDVFYILTRSGGDGTFAGLEEGALVHVPGSDYTARITYLANWMGSQEASSLSGGDDVALYLPPIPEPATLSVLALGLTVLARPRRCPTSGVCAGGAHRLL
;
A
#
# COMPACT_ATOMS: atom_id res chain seq x y z
N MET A 1 50.85 35.33 28.53
CA MET A 1 52.26 35.31 28.97
C MET A 1 52.94 34.21 28.14
N LYS A 2 53.95 34.47 27.30
CA LYS A 2 55.37 34.66 27.66
C LYS A 2 55.84 33.58 28.66
N THR A 3 56.86 32.73 28.49
CA THR A 3 57.86 32.33 27.46
C THR A 3 58.95 31.56 28.25
N THR A 4 59.88 30.83 27.59
CA THR A 4 61.23 30.43 28.10
C THR A 4 61.34 29.47 29.33
N ARG A 5 62.42 28.70 29.57
CA ARG A 5 63.38 27.91 28.73
C ARG A 5 64.36 27.16 29.68
N GLN A 6 64.73 25.90 29.36
CA GLN A 6 65.91 25.12 29.92
C GLN A 6 65.86 24.79 31.44
N TRP A 7 66.35 23.67 32.00
CA TRP A 7 67.59 22.89 31.85
C TRP A 7 67.34 21.42 32.29
N ARG A 8 67.65 20.38 31.49
CA ARG A 8 68.89 19.55 31.49
C ARG A 8 69.38 19.02 32.85
N GLY A 9 69.43 17.69 33.03
CA GLY A 9 70.14 17.09 34.18
C GLY A 9 70.00 15.59 34.48
N ALA A 10 70.19 14.66 33.53
CA ALA A 10 70.59 13.28 33.84
C ALA A 10 71.45 12.73 32.69
N VAL A 11 72.62 12.17 33.01
CA VAL A 11 73.73 11.97 32.07
C VAL A 11 74.28 10.54 32.14
N VAL A 12 74.21 9.86 31.00
CA VAL A 12 75.21 8.94 30.42
C VAL A 12 75.74 7.77 31.27
N THR A 13 75.57 6.57 30.72
CA THR A 13 76.74 5.72 30.42
C THR A 13 76.63 5.24 28.98
N ALA A 14 77.72 5.35 28.22
CA ALA A 14 77.82 4.95 26.81
C ALA A 14 79.06 4.08 26.61
N GLY A 15 79.01 3.16 25.64
CA GLY A 15 80.03 2.14 25.36
C GLY A 15 79.43 1.05 24.45
N LEU A 16 79.23 1.25 23.14
CA LEU A 16 80.22 1.38 22.04
C LEU A 16 80.79 0.01 21.59
N ALA A 17 80.71 -0.23 20.28
CA ALA A 17 81.34 -1.32 19.48
C ALA A 17 80.67 -2.72 19.41
N ALA A 18 79.87 -2.91 18.35
CA ALA A 18 79.96 -4.04 17.41
C ALA A 18 79.32 -3.58 16.09
N ALA A 19 80.07 -3.03 15.12
CA ALA A 19 81.02 -3.72 14.24
C ALA A 19 80.35 -4.85 13.44
N VAL A 20 80.30 -4.64 12.12
CA VAL A 20 79.72 -5.53 11.11
C VAL A 20 80.18 -6.98 11.30
N VAL A 21 79.23 -7.86 11.61
CA VAL A 21 79.25 -9.23 11.11
C VAL A 21 78.09 -9.33 10.15
N GLY A 22 78.41 -9.46 8.86
CA GLY A 22 77.42 -9.90 7.90
C GLY A 22 77.03 -11.33 8.24
N LEU A 23 75.86 -11.53 8.85
CA LEU A 23 75.04 -12.64 8.37
C LEU A 23 74.69 -12.31 6.93
N VAL A 24 75.60 -12.72 6.05
CA VAL A 24 75.22 -13.28 4.77
C VAL A 24 74.15 -14.32 5.11
N THR A 25 72.89 -13.95 4.95
CA THR A 25 71.90 -14.95 4.55
C THR A 25 72.51 -15.57 3.31
N GLY A 26 73.05 -16.80 3.44
CA GLY A 26 73.56 -17.57 2.31
C GLY A 26 72.54 -17.45 1.18
N PRO A 27 72.97 -17.20 -0.07
CA PRO A 27 72.11 -16.73 -1.15
C PRO A 27 70.80 -17.50 -1.09
N ARG A 28 69.72 -16.80 -0.69
CA ARG A 28 68.46 -17.41 -0.25
C ARG A 28 68.12 -18.44 -1.30
N ALA A 29 68.18 -19.73 -0.92
CA ALA A 29 68.23 -20.83 -1.88
C ALA A 29 67.14 -20.56 -2.93
N PRO A 30 67.51 -20.40 -4.22
CA PRO A 30 66.62 -19.80 -5.19
C PRO A 30 65.33 -20.62 -5.18
N ALA A 31 64.22 -19.96 -4.86
CA ALA A 31 62.97 -20.62 -4.51
C ALA A 31 62.68 -21.71 -5.53
N LEU A 32 62.67 -22.96 -5.07
CA LEU A 32 62.54 -24.08 -5.98
C LEU A 32 61.13 -24.05 -6.56
N GLU A 33 61.06 -24.04 -7.88
CA GLU A 33 59.79 -23.98 -8.59
C GLU A 33 59.33 -25.41 -8.86
N TYR A 34 58.35 -25.87 -8.07
CA TYR A 34 57.77 -27.20 -8.19
C TYR A 34 56.60 -27.16 -9.16
N ILE A 35 56.72 -27.85 -10.28
CA ILE A 35 55.74 -27.85 -11.37
C ILE A 35 54.80 -29.05 -11.22
N TRP A 36 53.50 -28.80 -11.12
CA TRP A 36 52.49 -29.86 -11.09
C TRP A 36 52.33 -30.50 -12.48
N ASN A 37 52.61 -31.80 -12.56
CA ASN A 37 52.77 -32.51 -13.84
C ASN A 37 51.58 -33.44 -14.22
N THR A 38 50.55 -33.55 -13.39
CA THR A 38 49.36 -34.41 -13.64
C THR A 38 48.06 -33.61 -13.83
N THR A 39 46.97 -34.30 -14.19
CA THR A 39 45.61 -33.74 -14.18
C THR A 39 44.97 -33.77 -12.79
N THR A 40 45.20 -34.81 -11.97
CA THR A 40 44.65 -34.90 -10.61
C THR A 40 45.63 -35.51 -9.61
N GLY A 41 45.48 -35.16 -8.33
CA GLY A 41 46.26 -35.76 -7.23
C GLY A 41 46.26 -34.97 -5.93
N ASN A 42 46.82 -35.57 -4.89
CA ASN A 42 47.06 -34.93 -3.60
C ASN A 42 48.40 -34.15 -3.65
N TRP A 43 48.41 -32.93 -3.11
CA TRP A 43 49.57 -32.06 -2.96
C TRP A 43 50.82 -32.77 -2.41
N THR A 44 50.64 -33.70 -1.46
CA THR A 44 51.77 -34.39 -0.80
C THR A 44 52.38 -35.53 -1.63
N GLU A 45 51.89 -35.81 -2.84
CA GLU A 45 52.45 -36.85 -3.72
C GLU A 45 53.70 -36.32 -4.45
N SER A 46 54.88 -36.53 -3.87
CA SER A 46 56.16 -36.00 -4.37
C SER A 46 56.51 -36.34 -5.83
N ALA A 47 55.94 -37.40 -6.40
CA ALA A 47 56.13 -37.78 -7.81
C ALA A 47 55.27 -36.97 -8.81
N LYS A 48 54.26 -36.22 -8.33
CA LYS A 48 53.38 -35.36 -9.15
C LYS A 48 53.93 -33.94 -9.35
N TRP A 49 55.05 -33.65 -8.72
CA TRP A 49 55.81 -32.41 -8.90
C TRP A 49 57.12 -32.67 -9.65
N THR A 50 57.55 -31.69 -10.43
CA THR A 50 58.88 -31.66 -11.06
C THR A 50 59.62 -30.41 -10.54
N PRO A 51 60.78 -30.53 -9.87
CA PRO A 51 61.47 -31.76 -9.51
C PRO A 51 60.70 -32.59 -8.47
N ASN A 52 60.99 -33.90 -8.37
CA ASN A 52 60.32 -34.78 -7.41
C ASN A 52 60.54 -34.28 -5.98
N GLY A 53 59.44 -34.02 -5.27
CA GLY A 53 59.40 -33.45 -3.92
C GLY A 53 58.06 -32.76 -3.69
N THR A 54 57.83 -32.25 -2.50
CA THR A 54 56.61 -31.47 -2.19
C THR A 54 57.03 -30.03 -1.91
N PRO A 55 56.47 -29.01 -2.60
CA PRO A 55 56.79 -27.61 -2.32
C PRO A 55 56.46 -27.25 -0.87
N GLY A 56 57.41 -26.61 -0.19
CA GLY A 56 57.28 -26.10 1.18
C GLY A 56 57.35 -24.57 1.27
N ALA A 57 57.44 -24.05 2.50
CA ALA A 57 57.33 -22.61 2.83
C ALA A 57 58.28 -21.66 2.06
N THR A 58 59.38 -22.16 1.48
CA THR A 58 60.35 -21.38 0.69
C THR A 58 60.16 -21.47 -0.83
N ASP A 59 59.24 -22.32 -1.27
CA ASP A 59 59.15 -22.80 -2.64
C ASP A 59 57.91 -22.26 -3.35
N THR A 60 57.95 -22.20 -4.68
CA THR A 60 56.80 -21.76 -5.48
C THR A 60 56.16 -22.97 -6.16
N ALA A 61 54.86 -23.17 -5.94
CA ALA A 61 54.10 -24.23 -6.60
C ALA A 61 53.51 -23.70 -7.93
N TRP A 62 53.94 -24.27 -9.05
CA TRP A 62 53.47 -23.90 -10.39
C TRP A 62 52.42 -24.88 -10.89
N LEU A 63 51.18 -24.40 -10.97
CA LEU A 63 50.01 -25.13 -11.45
C LEU A 63 49.66 -24.69 -12.88
N GLY A 64 49.10 -25.58 -13.69
CA GLY A 64 48.63 -25.29 -15.05
C GLY A 64 49.71 -25.12 -16.13
N LYS A 65 51.00 -25.30 -15.82
CA LYS A 65 52.11 -25.05 -16.75
C LYS A 65 52.12 -25.96 -18.00
N THR A 66 51.71 -27.22 -17.85
CA THR A 66 52.11 -28.33 -18.75
C THR A 66 51.02 -28.91 -19.65
N GLY A 67 49.78 -28.39 -19.64
CA GLY A 67 48.69 -29.03 -20.41
C GLY A 67 47.45 -28.18 -20.67
N THR A 68 46.63 -28.66 -21.60
CA THR A 68 45.32 -28.08 -21.98
C THR A 68 44.16 -28.61 -21.14
N THR A 69 44.33 -29.73 -20.45
CA THR A 69 43.31 -30.38 -19.60
C THR A 69 43.28 -29.76 -18.21
N ALA A 70 42.08 -29.59 -17.64
CA ALA A 70 41.90 -29.07 -16.28
C ALA A 70 42.70 -29.84 -15.23
N GLN A 71 43.27 -29.11 -14.26
CA GLN A 71 44.03 -29.66 -13.14
C GLN A 71 43.26 -29.52 -11.82
N VAL A 72 43.25 -30.58 -11.01
CA VAL A 72 42.72 -30.56 -9.64
C VAL A 72 43.79 -31.05 -8.67
N VAL A 73 44.24 -30.18 -7.77
CA VAL A 73 45.24 -30.49 -6.74
C VAL A 73 44.54 -30.48 -5.38
N THR A 74 44.44 -31.64 -4.74
CA THR A 74 43.73 -31.81 -3.46
C THR A 74 44.69 -31.66 -2.28
N LEU A 75 44.32 -30.88 -1.27
CA LEU A 75 44.97 -30.82 0.03
C LEU A 75 44.22 -31.74 1.01
N LEU A 76 44.92 -32.69 1.63
CA LEU A 76 44.39 -33.54 2.70
C LEU A 76 44.94 -33.18 4.09
N ALA A 77 45.79 -32.16 4.15
CA ALA A 77 46.38 -31.59 5.36
C ALA A 77 46.81 -30.14 5.06
N ASN A 78 47.01 -29.32 6.10
CA ASN A 78 47.52 -27.97 5.96
C ASN A 78 48.90 -27.94 5.26
N GLN A 79 49.14 -26.96 4.39
CA GLN A 79 50.37 -26.83 3.61
C GLN A 79 50.99 -25.44 3.79
N ASP A 80 52.31 -25.38 3.83
CA ASP A 80 53.09 -24.14 3.77
C ASP A 80 53.70 -23.99 2.37
N VAL A 81 53.53 -22.84 1.71
CA VAL A 81 54.17 -22.57 0.41
C VAL A 81 54.49 -21.08 0.25
N MET A 82 55.59 -20.74 -0.42
CA MET A 82 55.94 -19.32 -0.60
C MET A 82 54.93 -18.59 -1.51
N GLY A 83 54.34 -19.30 -2.47
CA GLY A 83 53.26 -18.82 -3.33
C GLY A 83 52.80 -19.83 -4.39
N LEU A 84 51.66 -19.56 -5.02
CA LEU A 84 51.12 -20.30 -6.17
C LEU A 84 51.32 -19.51 -7.46
N ARG A 85 51.77 -20.18 -8.52
CA ARG A 85 51.93 -19.63 -9.87
C ARG A 85 51.05 -20.37 -10.87
N PHE A 86 50.41 -19.63 -11.77
CA PHE A 86 49.43 -20.15 -12.74
C PHE A 86 49.71 -19.77 -14.20
N THR A 87 50.69 -18.89 -14.47
CA THR A 87 51.09 -18.47 -15.82
C THR A 87 51.53 -19.66 -16.69
N PRO A 88 51.01 -19.89 -17.91
CA PRO A 88 51.58 -20.88 -18.83
C PRO A 88 52.81 -20.34 -19.59
N ASP A 89 53.72 -21.23 -20.02
CA ASP A 89 54.89 -20.84 -20.83
C ASP A 89 54.52 -20.39 -22.26
N ASN A 90 53.41 -20.90 -22.79
CA ASN A 90 52.93 -20.61 -24.14
C ASN A 90 51.62 -19.81 -24.09
N ALA A 91 51.64 -18.62 -24.69
CA ALA A 91 50.50 -17.70 -24.74
C ALA A 91 49.37 -18.21 -25.67
N GLY A 92 48.58 -19.18 -25.18
CA GLY A 92 47.41 -19.69 -25.90
C GLY A 92 46.80 -21.00 -25.37
N SER A 93 47.47 -21.75 -24.49
CA SER A 93 46.88 -22.92 -23.82
C SER A 93 46.57 -22.58 -22.37
N LEU A 94 45.28 -22.59 -22.03
CA LEU A 94 44.79 -22.43 -20.66
C LEU A 94 43.92 -23.63 -20.28
N CYS A 95 44.31 -24.31 -19.21
CA CYS A 95 43.43 -25.21 -18.48
C CYS A 95 42.72 -24.46 -17.35
N ALA A 96 41.65 -25.04 -16.79
CA ALA A 96 41.13 -24.61 -15.49
C ALA A 96 41.96 -25.25 -14.37
N VAL A 97 42.22 -24.52 -13.28
CA VAL A 97 42.99 -25.05 -12.14
C VAL A 97 42.14 -24.92 -10.88
N THR A 98 41.94 -26.03 -10.18
CA THR A 98 41.29 -26.08 -8.87
C THR A 98 42.31 -26.59 -7.84
N VAL A 99 42.60 -25.77 -6.83
CA VAL A 99 43.20 -26.22 -5.57
C VAL A 99 42.04 -26.57 -4.64
N ASP A 100 41.80 -27.86 -4.45
CA ASP A 100 40.71 -28.38 -3.63
C ASP A 100 41.20 -28.73 -2.22
N GLY A 101 40.32 -28.68 -1.22
CA GLY A 101 40.70 -28.88 0.19
C GLY A 101 39.97 -27.96 1.17
N ALA A 102 38.65 -27.82 1.02
CA ALA A 102 37.85 -27.01 1.93
C ALA A 102 38.00 -27.50 3.39
N GLY A 103 38.30 -26.57 4.32
CA GLY A 103 38.61 -26.87 5.73
C GLY A 103 40.07 -27.27 6.00
N MET A 104 40.95 -27.18 5.00
CA MET A 104 42.41 -27.21 5.17
C MET A 104 42.98 -25.80 4.99
N THR A 105 44.11 -25.52 5.62
CA THR A 105 44.79 -24.22 5.54
C THR A 105 45.98 -24.26 4.58
N LEU A 106 46.11 -23.23 3.74
CA LEU A 106 47.26 -22.93 2.91
C LEU A 106 47.96 -21.67 3.45
N ASN A 107 49.08 -21.86 4.13
CA ASN A 107 49.91 -20.77 4.65
C ASN A 107 50.75 -20.19 3.49
N LEU A 108 50.39 -19.00 3.01
CA LEU A 108 51.06 -18.35 1.88
C LEU A 108 52.14 -17.37 2.34
N GLY A 109 53.35 -17.56 1.82
CA GLY A 109 54.48 -16.65 1.98
C GLY A 109 54.45 -15.44 1.03
N SER A 110 55.61 -14.80 0.87
CA SER A 110 55.73 -13.49 0.20
C SER A 110 55.48 -13.49 -1.31
N ALA A 111 55.37 -14.64 -1.97
CA ALA A 111 55.13 -14.72 -3.42
C ALA A 111 53.63 -14.81 -3.78
N GLY A 112 52.75 -15.09 -2.81
CA GLY A 112 51.30 -14.95 -2.93
C GLY A 112 50.67 -15.78 -4.05
N LEU A 113 49.79 -15.17 -4.85
CA LEU A 113 49.06 -15.83 -5.94
C LEU A 113 49.36 -15.12 -7.27
N ASN A 114 49.86 -15.83 -8.28
CA ASN A 114 50.37 -15.19 -9.49
C ASN A 114 49.91 -15.88 -10.80
N ASP A 115 48.93 -15.28 -11.48
CA ASP A 115 48.43 -15.65 -12.82
C ASP A 115 48.82 -14.59 -13.89
N ALA A 116 49.92 -13.88 -13.69
CA ALA A 116 50.39 -12.84 -14.59
C ALA A 116 50.62 -13.38 -16.01
N GLY A 117 49.86 -12.89 -17.00
CA GLY A 117 50.03 -13.20 -18.43
C GLY A 117 48.97 -14.12 -19.04
N SER A 118 48.12 -14.75 -18.24
CA SER A 118 47.03 -15.61 -18.73
C SER A 118 45.98 -14.85 -19.55
N ARG A 119 45.55 -15.42 -20.68
CA ARG A 119 44.53 -14.88 -21.60
C ARG A 119 43.62 -15.99 -22.12
N GLY A 120 42.31 -15.94 -21.86
CA GLY A 120 41.33 -16.75 -22.61
C GLY A 120 40.38 -17.68 -21.87
N GLY A 121 39.75 -17.26 -20.76
CA GLY A 121 38.42 -17.80 -20.39
C GLY A 121 38.34 -18.85 -19.29
N THR A 122 39.44 -19.43 -18.81
CA THR A 122 39.40 -20.43 -17.73
C THR A 122 39.62 -19.80 -16.35
N SER A 123 38.91 -20.28 -15.35
CA SER A 123 39.03 -19.84 -13.97
C SER A 123 40.24 -20.45 -13.24
N ARG A 124 40.61 -19.83 -12.12
CA ARG A 124 41.39 -20.43 -11.03
C ARG A 124 40.47 -20.54 -9.82
N THR A 125 40.48 -21.66 -9.14
CA THR A 125 39.63 -21.91 -7.96
C THR A 125 40.50 -22.40 -6.82
N ILE A 126 40.39 -21.80 -5.65
CA ILE A 126 41.18 -22.10 -4.46
C ILE A 126 40.18 -22.30 -3.31
N ASN A 127 39.93 -23.56 -2.94
CA ASN A 127 39.01 -23.96 -1.88
C ASN A 127 39.57 -24.01 -0.45
N PRO A 128 40.89 -24.18 -0.17
CA PRO A 128 41.39 -24.11 1.20
C PRO A 128 41.37 -22.68 1.74
N ASP A 129 41.39 -22.57 3.06
CA ASP A 129 41.53 -21.30 3.78
C ASP A 129 42.97 -20.78 3.59
N ILE A 130 43.17 -19.47 3.50
CA ILE A 130 44.47 -18.85 3.25
C ILE A 130 44.92 -18.02 4.45
N VAL A 131 46.06 -18.38 5.03
CA VAL A 131 46.75 -17.53 6.02
C VAL A 131 47.87 -16.78 5.34
N LEU A 132 47.83 -15.45 5.40
CA LEU A 132 48.95 -14.62 4.96
C LEU A 132 50.06 -14.65 6.03
N THR A 133 51.19 -15.27 5.72
CA THR A 133 52.36 -15.34 6.62
C THR A 133 53.40 -14.24 6.35
N ALA A 134 53.23 -13.50 5.25
CA ALA A 134 54.01 -12.33 4.88
C ALA A 134 53.17 -11.41 3.98
N ALA A 135 53.61 -10.15 3.83
CA ALA A 135 53.04 -9.25 2.81
C ALA A 135 53.30 -9.82 1.41
N GLN A 136 52.28 -9.82 0.57
CA GLN A 136 52.28 -10.57 -0.69
C GLN A 136 51.39 -9.96 -1.77
N ASP A 137 51.70 -10.31 -3.02
CA ASP A 137 50.94 -9.90 -4.21
C ASP A 137 49.95 -11.00 -4.64
N TRP A 138 48.71 -10.62 -4.93
CA TRP A 138 47.75 -11.47 -5.64
C TRP A 138 47.46 -10.87 -7.01
N GLN A 139 47.98 -11.51 -8.06
CA GLN A 139 47.91 -11.04 -9.44
C GLN A 139 47.07 -11.97 -10.31
N SER A 140 46.06 -11.38 -10.95
CA SER A 140 45.17 -12.04 -11.93
C SER A 140 45.62 -11.82 -13.39
N GLY A 141 45.15 -12.68 -14.31
CA GLY A 141 45.35 -12.57 -15.76
C GLY A 141 44.55 -11.44 -16.43
N ASP A 142 43.79 -11.77 -17.49
CA ASP A 142 42.83 -10.86 -18.15
C ASP A 142 41.40 -10.96 -17.55
N ASN A 143 40.50 -10.07 -17.97
CA ASN A 143 39.09 -10.04 -17.53
C ASN A 143 38.30 -11.34 -17.77
N ARG A 144 38.84 -12.32 -18.50
CA ARG A 144 38.21 -13.61 -18.78
C ARG A 144 38.82 -14.76 -17.96
N CYS A 145 39.85 -14.50 -17.15
CA CYS A 145 40.46 -15.46 -16.24
C CYS A 145 40.21 -15.06 -14.77
N PRO A 146 38.99 -15.31 -14.24
CA PRO A 146 38.67 -15.01 -12.85
C PRO A 146 39.37 -15.96 -11.89
N MET A 147 39.85 -15.42 -10.77
CA MET A 147 40.39 -16.18 -9.64
C MET A 147 39.36 -16.20 -8.51
N TYR A 148 38.96 -17.38 -8.04
CA TYR A 148 38.04 -17.57 -6.93
C TYR A 148 38.79 -18.14 -5.73
N VAL A 149 38.70 -17.45 -4.60
CA VAL A 149 39.16 -17.89 -3.27
C VAL A 149 37.90 -18.17 -2.45
N ASN A 150 37.64 -19.46 -2.19
CA ASN A 150 36.41 -19.93 -1.56
C ASN A 150 36.57 -20.28 -0.08
N GLY A 151 37.81 -20.48 0.38
CA GLY A 151 38.14 -20.57 1.80
C GLY A 151 38.38 -19.20 2.44
N ASP A 152 38.50 -19.18 3.76
CA ASP A 152 38.58 -17.96 4.55
C ASP A 152 40.01 -17.39 4.51
N VAL A 153 40.14 -16.07 4.38
CA VAL A 153 41.43 -15.35 4.32
C VAL A 153 41.74 -14.75 5.69
N SER A 154 42.97 -14.91 6.20
CA SER A 154 43.32 -14.44 7.55
C SER A 154 44.77 -13.97 7.68
N GLY A 155 45.06 -13.28 8.79
CA GLY A 155 46.39 -12.75 9.11
C GLY A 155 46.46 -11.21 9.08
N ALA A 156 47.61 -10.67 9.51
CA ALA A 156 47.82 -9.24 9.76
C ALA A 156 48.69 -8.53 8.70
N PHE A 157 49.04 -9.22 7.60
CA PHE A 157 49.98 -8.71 6.60
C PHE A 157 49.27 -8.05 5.41
N THR A 158 49.98 -7.10 4.77
CA THR A 158 49.46 -6.39 3.59
C THR A 158 49.23 -7.31 2.40
N LEU A 159 48.01 -7.30 1.87
CA LEU A 159 47.62 -7.98 0.65
C LEU A 159 47.58 -6.96 -0.51
N THR A 160 48.46 -7.09 -1.51
CA THR A 160 48.45 -6.20 -2.68
C THR A 160 47.81 -6.90 -3.89
N ARG A 161 46.68 -6.39 -4.36
CA ARG A 161 45.98 -6.90 -5.54
C ARG A 161 46.55 -6.27 -6.81
N LYS A 162 46.87 -7.09 -7.82
CA LYS A 162 47.45 -6.70 -9.12
C LYS A 162 46.74 -7.41 -10.30
N GLY A 163 47.10 -7.00 -11.51
CA GLY A 163 46.61 -7.63 -12.76
C GLY A 163 45.31 -7.04 -13.30
N ASN A 164 44.83 -7.59 -14.41
CA ASN A 164 43.68 -7.03 -15.12
C ASN A 164 42.39 -7.86 -14.95
N GLY A 165 42.47 -9.08 -14.43
CA GLY A 165 41.32 -9.94 -14.15
C GLY A 165 40.67 -9.67 -12.79
N ASN A 166 39.56 -10.37 -12.53
CA ASN A 166 38.86 -10.26 -11.25
C ASN A 166 39.34 -11.33 -10.26
N ILE A 167 39.50 -10.94 -9.00
CA ILE A 167 39.69 -11.84 -7.87
C ILE A 167 38.41 -11.81 -7.03
N PHE A 168 37.83 -12.97 -6.73
CA PHE A 168 36.63 -13.15 -5.94
C PHE A 168 36.98 -13.83 -4.62
N ILE A 169 36.49 -13.31 -3.50
CA ILE A 169 36.52 -13.96 -2.20
C ILE A 169 35.07 -14.30 -1.81
N ALA A 170 34.79 -15.58 -1.55
CA ALA A 170 33.42 -16.09 -1.47
C ALA A 170 32.83 -16.18 -0.04
N ARG A 171 33.56 -15.71 0.97
CA ARG A 171 33.16 -15.78 2.39
C ARG A 171 33.58 -14.52 3.17
N PRO A 172 32.96 -14.25 4.34
CA PRO A 172 33.44 -13.28 5.31
C PRO A 172 34.78 -13.71 5.93
N ASN A 173 35.67 -12.74 6.19
CA ASN A 173 37.05 -13.01 6.60
C ASN A 173 37.36 -12.25 7.91
N PRO A 174 36.66 -12.52 9.03
CA PRO A 174 36.72 -11.70 10.24
C PRO A 174 38.13 -11.60 10.83
N ASP A 175 38.94 -12.66 10.69
CA ASP A 175 40.30 -12.78 11.22
C ASP A 175 41.39 -12.17 10.32
N PHE A 176 41.00 -11.50 9.23
CA PHE A 176 41.91 -10.66 8.44
C PHE A 176 42.03 -9.27 9.05
N SER A 177 43.25 -8.91 9.47
CA SER A 177 43.58 -7.61 10.07
C SER A 177 44.65 -6.84 9.29
N GLY A 178 45.13 -7.39 8.17
CA GLY A 178 46.08 -6.75 7.28
C GLY A 178 45.45 -5.68 6.39
N ASN A 179 46.27 -4.78 5.85
CA ASN A 179 45.77 -3.79 4.89
C ASN A 179 45.66 -4.38 3.48
N VAL A 180 44.60 -4.06 2.74
CA VAL A 180 44.50 -4.43 1.32
C VAL A 180 44.88 -3.24 0.45
N ILE A 181 45.72 -3.45 -0.56
CA ILE A 181 46.12 -2.41 -1.52
C ILE A 181 45.66 -2.82 -2.92
N GLY A 182 44.71 -2.08 -3.50
CA GLY A 182 44.28 -2.28 -4.88
C GLY A 182 45.17 -1.53 -5.87
N GLN A 183 45.77 -2.26 -6.82
CA GLN A 183 46.47 -1.72 -7.99
C GLN A 183 45.88 -2.33 -9.28
N ASN A 184 46.07 -1.66 -10.44
CA ASN A 184 45.60 -2.06 -11.77
C ASN A 184 44.06 -2.15 -11.94
N SER A 185 43.59 -2.45 -13.16
CA SER A 185 42.23 -2.11 -13.64
C SER A 185 41.15 -3.20 -13.52
N GLY A 186 41.49 -4.42 -13.07
CA GLY A 186 40.47 -5.43 -12.76
C GLY A 186 39.90 -5.28 -11.34
N ALA A 187 38.95 -6.13 -10.96
CA ALA A 187 38.24 -6.00 -9.69
C ALA A 187 38.78 -6.90 -8.55
N PHE A 188 38.59 -6.46 -7.31
CA PHE A 188 38.60 -7.29 -6.12
C PHE A 188 37.16 -7.38 -5.62
N VAL A 189 36.62 -8.60 -5.56
CA VAL A 189 35.19 -8.86 -5.45
C VAL A 189 34.90 -9.62 -4.16
N LEU A 190 34.02 -9.06 -3.33
CA LEU A 190 33.46 -9.76 -2.17
C LEU A 190 32.12 -10.36 -2.61
N ASN A 191 31.98 -11.67 -2.45
CA ASN A 191 30.89 -12.45 -3.04
C ASN A 191 30.18 -13.25 -1.94
N GLY A 192 29.07 -12.71 -1.42
CA GLY A 192 28.26 -13.33 -0.36
C GLY A 192 27.74 -12.33 0.68
N ASP A 193 26.62 -12.65 1.31
CA ASP A 193 25.99 -11.82 2.33
C ASP A 193 26.88 -11.70 3.57
N GLY A 194 27.12 -10.47 4.04
CA GLY A 194 28.00 -10.19 5.18
C GLY A 194 29.50 -10.39 4.92
N ALA A 195 29.95 -10.49 3.66
CA ALA A 195 31.37 -10.67 3.33
C ALA A 195 32.22 -9.44 3.73
N THR A 196 33.03 -9.58 4.78
CA THR A 196 34.00 -8.58 5.25
C THR A 196 35.44 -9.02 4.97
N LEU A 197 36.39 -8.07 5.02
CA LEU A 197 37.84 -8.33 5.10
C LEU A 197 38.33 -8.01 6.51
N GLY A 198 37.62 -8.55 7.50
CA GLY A 198 37.88 -8.33 8.93
C GLY A 198 37.99 -6.85 9.29
N THR A 199 39.02 -6.47 10.03
CA THR A 199 39.20 -5.10 10.58
C THR A 199 40.26 -4.28 9.86
N GLY A 200 40.96 -4.84 8.87
CA GLY A 200 42.01 -4.16 8.12
C GLY A 200 41.50 -3.02 7.22
N ALA A 201 42.36 -2.02 6.95
CA ALA A 201 41.99 -0.90 6.08
C ALA A 201 42.17 -1.26 4.59
N PHE A 202 41.25 -0.80 3.75
CA PHE A 202 41.32 -0.99 2.30
C PHE A 202 41.83 0.28 1.60
N THR A 203 42.99 0.20 0.95
CA THR A 203 43.61 1.31 0.22
C THR A 203 43.49 1.15 -1.30
N PHE A 204 42.86 2.12 -1.96
CA PHE A 204 42.78 2.22 -3.41
C PHE A 204 43.95 3.06 -3.95
N ALA A 205 44.82 2.45 -4.76
CA ALA A 205 46.08 3.05 -5.26
C ALA A 205 46.32 2.79 -6.76
N GLY A 206 45.46 3.34 -7.63
CA GLY A 206 45.69 3.34 -9.07
C GLY A 206 44.45 3.61 -9.91
N SER A 207 44.64 3.88 -11.20
CA SER A 207 43.55 4.18 -12.14
C SER A 207 42.71 2.93 -12.46
N GLY A 208 41.50 2.88 -11.89
CA GLY A 208 40.47 1.90 -12.26
C GLY A 208 40.39 0.65 -11.39
N VAL A 209 40.80 0.71 -10.13
CA VAL A 209 40.49 -0.38 -9.18
C VAL A 209 38.98 -0.47 -9.01
N GLY A 210 38.42 -1.65 -9.29
CA GLY A 210 37.03 -1.97 -8.98
C GLY A 210 36.91 -2.73 -7.67
N ALA A 211 36.21 -2.19 -6.69
CA ALA A 211 35.53 -3.05 -5.73
C ALA A 211 34.17 -3.44 -6.33
N SER A 212 33.80 -4.71 -6.21
CA SER A 212 32.45 -5.19 -6.53
C SER A 212 31.94 -5.99 -5.35
N ALA A 213 30.79 -5.61 -4.79
CA ALA A 213 29.96 -6.56 -4.06
C ALA A 213 29.11 -7.28 -5.11
N LYS A 214 29.14 -8.61 -5.13
CA LYS A 214 28.35 -9.42 -6.08
C LYS A 214 27.26 -10.19 -5.33
N ALA A 215 26.03 -10.11 -5.82
CA ALA A 215 24.91 -10.89 -5.29
C ALA A 215 24.79 -12.23 -6.04
N THR A 216 24.91 -13.36 -5.33
CA THR A 216 24.63 -14.69 -5.90
C THR A 216 23.26 -15.20 -5.46
N GLY A 217 22.23 -14.82 -6.19
CA GLY A 217 20.86 -15.31 -5.97
C GLY A 217 19.87 -14.58 -6.87
N GLY A 218 19.28 -15.30 -7.82
CA GLY A 218 18.17 -14.76 -8.62
C GLY A 218 16.93 -14.60 -7.76
N GLY A 219 16.73 -13.41 -7.18
CA GLY A 219 15.56 -13.08 -6.38
C GLY A 219 15.79 -13.11 -4.86
N ASN A 220 16.60 -12.18 -4.35
CA ASN A 220 16.31 -11.40 -3.14
C ASN A 220 17.31 -10.23 -3.01
N VAL A 221 16.88 -9.11 -2.43
CA VAL A 221 17.73 -7.93 -2.22
C VAL A 221 18.52 -8.10 -0.93
N GLY A 222 19.69 -8.75 -1.02
CA GLY A 222 20.64 -8.77 0.09
C GLY A 222 21.08 -7.35 0.47
N VAL A 223 21.10 -7.06 1.77
CA VAL A 223 21.68 -5.83 2.32
C VAL A 223 23.12 -6.13 2.69
N TYR A 224 24.08 -5.56 1.96
CA TYR A 224 25.51 -5.78 2.20
C TYR A 224 26.09 -4.65 3.05
N ALA A 225 26.58 -4.98 4.25
CA ALA A 225 27.27 -4.04 5.13
C ALA A 225 28.78 -4.03 4.84
N LEU A 226 29.31 -2.89 4.41
CA LEU A 226 30.75 -2.64 4.31
C LEU A 226 31.21 -1.83 5.52
N THR A 227 31.99 -2.45 6.40
CA THR A 227 32.41 -1.89 7.70
C THR A 227 33.88 -1.46 7.76
N ASN A 228 34.70 -1.88 6.79
CA ASN A 228 36.14 -1.57 6.74
C ASN A 228 36.40 -0.08 6.45
N ASP A 229 37.42 0.49 7.08
CA ASP A 229 37.92 1.82 6.71
C ASP A 229 38.53 1.81 5.29
N VAL A 230 38.19 2.83 4.50
CA VAL A 230 38.60 2.95 3.11
C VAL A 230 39.47 4.19 2.90
N THR A 231 40.68 3.99 2.39
CA THR A 231 41.58 5.06 1.96
C THR A 231 41.63 5.14 0.43
N VAL A 232 41.34 6.31 -0.16
CA VAL A 232 41.41 6.51 -1.61
C VAL A 232 42.54 7.49 -1.96
N THR A 233 43.49 7.02 -2.78
CA THR A 233 44.67 7.81 -3.18
C THR A 233 44.71 8.17 -4.67
N ALA A 234 43.78 7.63 -5.48
CA ALA A 234 43.64 7.91 -6.90
C ALA A 234 42.22 7.61 -7.43
N ASN A 235 41.91 8.09 -8.65
CA ASN A 235 40.62 7.85 -9.34
C ASN A 235 40.25 6.35 -9.44
N SER A 236 39.13 5.97 -8.82
CA SER A 236 38.69 4.58 -8.61
C SER A 236 37.18 4.41 -8.82
N THR A 237 36.74 3.36 -9.51
CA THR A 237 35.32 3.11 -9.85
C THR A 237 34.73 2.05 -8.92
N LEU A 238 33.61 2.33 -8.27
CA LEU A 238 32.91 1.39 -7.40
C LEU A 238 31.74 0.75 -8.17
N ARG A 239 31.72 -0.57 -8.31
CA ARG A 239 30.57 -1.27 -8.92
C ARG A 239 29.74 -1.93 -7.83
N THR A 240 28.42 -1.75 -7.90
CA THR A 240 27.50 -2.25 -6.88
C THR A 240 26.37 -3.03 -7.52
N GLU A 241 26.15 -4.25 -7.06
CA GLU A 241 24.91 -5.00 -7.28
C GLU A 241 24.08 -4.97 -5.98
N GLY A 242 22.76 -4.74 -6.07
CA GLY A 242 21.90 -4.69 -4.89
C GLY A 242 22.06 -3.42 -4.02
N LEU A 243 21.60 -3.50 -2.76
CA LEU A 243 21.70 -2.42 -1.78
C LEU A 243 22.95 -2.62 -0.91
N VAL A 244 23.93 -1.72 -1.05
CA VAL A 244 25.14 -1.67 -0.25
C VAL A 244 25.02 -0.55 0.77
N ARG A 245 25.15 -0.86 2.06
CA ARG A 245 25.24 0.14 3.14
C ARG A 245 26.67 0.17 3.66
N TYR A 246 27.28 1.35 3.67
CA TYR A 246 28.64 1.56 4.13
C TYR A 246 28.64 2.29 5.47
N THR A 247 29.31 1.71 6.46
CA THR A 247 29.32 2.20 7.85
C THR A 247 30.73 2.42 8.40
N GLY A 248 31.78 2.23 7.59
CA GLY A 248 33.18 2.54 7.97
C GLY A 248 33.53 4.03 7.77
N SER A 249 34.80 4.41 7.88
CA SER A 249 35.27 5.76 7.58
C SER A 249 36.00 5.85 6.23
N PHE A 250 35.86 6.98 5.51
CA PHE A 250 36.63 7.26 4.29
C PHE A 250 37.71 8.31 4.55
N ALA A 251 38.93 8.06 4.09
CA ALA A 251 40.05 9.00 4.14
C ALA A 251 40.65 9.24 2.73
N GLY A 252 40.75 10.49 2.29
CA GLY A 252 41.28 10.83 0.98
C GLY A 252 41.97 12.21 0.94
N GLY A 253 43.24 12.24 0.53
CA GLY A 253 44.03 13.47 0.42
C GLY A 253 44.20 14.03 -1.01
N ALA A 254 43.58 13.39 -2.01
CA ALA A 254 43.68 13.75 -3.42
C ALA A 254 42.30 13.63 -4.11
N ALA A 255 42.15 14.29 -5.26
CA ALA A 255 40.93 14.20 -6.06
C ALA A 255 40.68 12.74 -6.50
N PHE A 256 39.51 12.21 -6.17
CA PHE A 256 39.01 10.91 -6.62
C PHE A 256 37.70 11.08 -7.39
N ASN A 257 37.42 10.12 -8.28
CA ASN A 257 36.17 10.06 -9.03
C ASN A 257 35.39 8.79 -8.66
N LEU A 258 34.52 8.86 -7.64
CA LEU A 258 33.61 7.76 -7.34
C LEU A 258 32.59 7.66 -8.48
N THR A 259 32.76 6.64 -9.34
CA THR A 259 31.70 6.21 -10.27
C THR A 259 30.93 5.08 -9.62
N VAL A 260 29.63 5.25 -9.39
CA VAL A 260 28.72 4.13 -9.05
C VAL A 260 28.06 3.66 -10.35
N ASP A 261 28.27 2.40 -10.74
CA ASP A 261 27.78 1.82 -12.00
C ASP A 261 27.11 0.45 -11.79
N ARG A 262 26.13 0.15 -12.65
CA ARG A 262 25.31 -1.06 -12.62
C ARG A 262 25.96 -2.16 -13.46
N VAL A 263 26.04 -3.38 -12.94
CA VAL A 263 26.42 -4.55 -13.74
C VAL A 263 25.31 -4.89 -14.73
N ARG A 264 25.69 -5.02 -16.01
CA ARG A 264 24.81 -4.94 -17.20
C ARG A 264 23.68 -5.97 -17.25
N ASP A 265 23.77 -7.03 -16.45
CA ASP A 265 22.92 -8.22 -16.55
C ASP A 265 21.75 -8.22 -15.53
N TYR A 266 21.65 -7.23 -14.63
CA TYR A 266 20.59 -7.15 -13.63
C TYR A 266 19.70 -5.89 -13.72
N PRO A 267 18.38 -6.01 -13.48
CA PRO A 267 17.43 -4.92 -13.70
C PRO A 267 17.23 -3.97 -12.51
N ASN A 268 17.59 -4.40 -11.30
CA ASN A 268 17.54 -3.54 -10.12
C ASN A 268 18.66 -2.49 -10.19
N TYR A 269 18.35 -1.25 -9.78
CA TYR A 269 19.39 -0.25 -9.58
C TYR A 269 20.22 -0.67 -8.37
N GLY A 270 21.52 -0.95 -8.58
CA GLY A 270 22.47 -1.02 -7.47
C GLY A 270 22.44 0.32 -6.74
N LEU A 271 22.31 0.30 -5.42
CA LEU A 271 22.20 1.50 -4.59
C LEU A 271 23.29 1.46 -3.53
N PHE A 272 24.12 2.49 -3.51
CA PHE A 272 25.10 2.71 -2.45
C PHE A 272 24.57 3.73 -1.43
N SER A 273 24.57 3.37 -0.14
CA SER A 273 24.14 4.21 0.98
C SER A 273 25.29 4.44 1.95
N PHE A 274 25.50 5.70 2.34
CA PHE A 274 26.38 6.07 3.45
C PHE A 274 25.58 6.14 4.75
N ASP A 275 25.87 5.23 5.67
CA ASP A 275 25.20 5.08 6.97
C ASP A 275 26.24 5.10 8.12
N PRO A 276 26.91 6.25 8.36
CA PRO A 276 27.89 6.37 9.45
C PRO A 276 27.22 6.29 10.83
N GLY A 277 28.02 6.02 11.86
CA GLY A 277 27.59 6.13 13.24
C GLY A 277 27.17 7.56 13.61
N ALA A 278 26.24 7.69 14.57
CA ALA A 278 25.80 9.00 15.05
C ALA A 278 26.99 9.79 15.64
N GLY A 279 27.28 10.95 15.04
CA GLY A 279 28.40 11.81 15.44
C GLY A 279 29.72 11.59 14.67
N GLU A 280 29.77 10.68 13.70
CA GLU A 280 30.95 10.51 12.83
C GLU A 280 30.91 11.43 11.60
N SER A 281 32.07 11.96 11.22
CA SER A 281 32.21 12.96 10.15
C SER A 281 33.22 12.52 9.08
N TYR A 282 32.75 12.28 7.84
CA TYR A 282 33.60 12.10 6.67
C TYR A 282 34.12 13.47 6.18
N THR A 283 35.45 13.60 6.02
CA THR A 283 36.09 14.79 5.43
C THR A 283 36.42 14.51 3.96
N PRO A 284 35.86 15.25 2.99
CA PRO A 284 35.96 14.91 1.58
C PRO A 284 37.23 15.44 0.92
N GLY A 285 37.63 14.79 -0.18
CA GLY A 285 38.68 15.30 -1.07
C GLY A 285 38.17 16.37 -2.04
N THR A 286 39.04 16.87 -2.91
CA THR A 286 38.69 17.82 -3.99
C THR A 286 38.24 17.10 -5.28
N GLY A 287 37.44 16.03 -5.12
CA GLY A 287 37.08 15.06 -6.18
C GLY A 287 35.83 15.39 -7.00
N THR A 288 35.42 14.45 -7.86
CA THR A 288 34.15 14.49 -8.61
C THR A 288 33.39 13.17 -8.51
N THR A 289 32.35 13.12 -7.68
CA THR A 289 31.44 11.98 -7.59
C THR A 289 30.50 11.95 -8.81
N THR A 290 30.46 10.83 -9.54
CA THR A 290 29.68 10.62 -10.77
C THR A 290 28.74 9.42 -10.63
N LEU A 291 27.44 9.63 -10.79
CA LEU A 291 26.42 8.58 -10.73
C LEU A 291 26.08 8.17 -12.16
N SER A 292 26.19 6.88 -12.50
CA SER A 292 25.86 6.37 -13.84
C SER A 292 25.12 5.04 -13.76
N ASN A 293 23.89 4.94 -14.28
CA ASN A 293 23.05 3.73 -14.29
C ASN A 293 22.68 3.10 -12.92
N ALA A 294 23.16 3.68 -11.82
CA ALA A 294 23.00 3.22 -10.44
C ALA A 294 22.50 4.32 -9.49
N GLY A 295 22.06 3.95 -8.29
CA GLY A 295 21.59 4.85 -7.24
C GLY A 295 22.67 5.18 -6.20
N TYR A 296 22.57 6.35 -5.58
CA TYR A 296 23.44 6.81 -4.51
C TYR A 296 22.64 7.61 -3.48
N ALA A 297 22.66 7.21 -2.21
CA ALA A 297 21.94 7.88 -1.13
C ALA A 297 22.85 8.81 -0.31
N VAL A 298 22.36 10.03 -0.06
CA VAL A 298 22.99 11.05 0.77
C VAL A 298 22.06 11.38 1.93
N LYS A 299 22.61 11.43 3.14
CA LYS A 299 21.85 11.39 4.39
C LYS A 299 22.22 12.57 5.31
N ASP A 300 21.23 13.16 5.98
CA ASP A 300 21.54 14.02 7.14
C ASP A 300 21.74 13.15 8.39
N VAL A 301 22.82 13.42 9.12
CA VAL A 301 23.25 12.66 10.30
C VAL A 301 23.33 13.49 11.58
N GLY A 302 22.84 14.73 11.55
CA GLY A 302 22.62 15.54 12.77
C GLY A 302 23.91 16.02 13.42
N GLY A 303 24.50 17.09 12.89
CA GLY A 303 25.74 17.69 13.41
C GLY A 303 26.66 18.26 12.34
N GLY A 304 26.43 17.87 11.09
CA GLY A 304 27.12 18.38 9.90
C GLY A 304 26.80 17.47 8.72
N VAL A 305 26.27 18.04 7.63
CA VAL A 305 25.80 17.28 6.45
C VAL A 305 26.91 16.41 5.88
N LEU A 306 26.73 15.09 5.95
CA LEU A 306 27.68 14.11 5.48
C LEU A 306 27.40 13.71 4.02
N THR A 307 28.33 13.78 3.06
CA THR A 307 29.42 14.74 2.88
C THR A 307 29.64 14.80 1.36
N LEU A 308 29.39 15.95 0.72
CA LEU A 308 29.98 16.29 -0.59
C LEU A 308 30.38 17.77 -0.59
N ASN A 309 30.69 18.35 0.57
CA ASN A 309 30.81 19.81 0.76
C ASN A 309 32.16 20.38 0.27
N SER A 310 32.94 19.59 -0.47
CA SER A 310 34.13 20.04 -1.22
C SER A 310 34.28 19.37 -2.60
N GLU A 311 33.31 18.55 -3.02
CA GLU A 311 33.36 17.73 -4.23
C GLU A 311 32.36 18.20 -5.30
N ASN A 312 32.68 17.90 -6.55
CA ASN A 312 31.76 18.10 -7.67
C ASN A 312 30.81 16.90 -7.80
N LEU A 313 29.52 17.15 -8.07
CA LEU A 313 28.49 16.12 -8.19
C LEU A 313 27.95 16.03 -9.63
N ASN A 314 28.10 14.88 -10.29
CA ASN A 314 27.55 14.62 -11.61
C ASN A 314 26.48 13.51 -11.57
N ILE A 315 25.23 13.87 -11.73
CA ILE A 315 24.11 12.93 -11.84
C ILE A 315 23.91 12.59 -13.32
N GLY A 316 24.67 11.61 -13.83
CA GLY A 316 24.80 11.26 -15.24
C GLY A 316 24.20 9.91 -15.59
N GLY A 317 22.87 9.80 -15.56
CA GLY A 317 22.14 8.54 -15.78
C GLY A 317 21.92 7.68 -14.53
N GLY A 318 22.42 8.10 -13.37
CA GLY A 318 22.11 7.50 -12.06
C GLY A 318 21.04 8.26 -11.27
N ILE A 319 20.66 7.74 -10.09
CA ILE A 319 19.61 8.30 -9.21
C ILE A 319 20.24 8.81 -7.91
N LEU A 320 20.01 10.08 -7.57
CA LEU A 320 20.36 10.63 -6.25
C LEU A 320 19.19 10.43 -5.27
N VAL A 321 19.40 9.70 -4.18
CA VAL A 321 18.42 9.58 -3.10
C VAL A 321 18.79 10.56 -1.98
N LEU A 322 17.84 11.38 -1.55
CA LEU A 322 17.97 12.25 -0.38
C LEU A 322 17.28 11.57 0.81
N ASP A 323 18.06 11.18 1.82
CA ASP A 323 17.59 10.50 3.04
C ASP A 323 17.56 11.50 4.21
N ASN A 324 16.35 11.94 4.58
CA ASN A 324 16.10 12.98 5.58
C ASN A 324 16.85 14.31 5.31
N LEU A 325 17.25 14.56 4.06
CA LEU A 325 18.01 15.74 3.64
C LEU A 325 17.15 16.64 2.75
N SER A 326 17.05 17.93 3.08
CA SER A 326 16.28 18.88 2.26
C SER A 326 17.04 19.30 1.00
N TRP A 327 16.30 19.75 -0.03
CA TRP A 327 16.91 20.33 -1.23
C TRP A 327 17.70 21.61 -0.91
N ALA A 328 17.23 22.42 0.04
CA ALA A 328 17.90 23.65 0.44
C ALA A 328 19.27 23.35 1.08
N ASP A 329 19.35 22.36 1.97
CA ASP A 329 20.61 21.99 2.66
C ASP A 329 21.62 21.35 1.70
N LEU A 330 21.15 20.52 0.76
CA LEU A 330 21.99 19.97 -0.31
C LEU A 330 22.60 21.08 -1.18
N MET A 331 21.84 22.14 -1.44
CA MET A 331 22.21 23.21 -2.37
C MET A 331 22.88 24.42 -1.70
N ALA A 332 22.75 24.59 -0.39
CA ALA A 332 23.40 25.67 0.38
C ALA A 332 24.93 25.66 0.19
N ASN A 333 25.51 24.47 0.03
CA ASN A 333 26.94 24.26 -0.19
C ASN A 333 27.29 24.01 -1.66
N ARG A 334 26.43 24.35 -2.64
CA ARG A 334 26.67 24.07 -4.08
C ARG A 334 26.41 25.26 -4.99
N SER A 335 27.25 25.36 -6.02
CA SER A 335 27.04 26.19 -7.20
C SER A 335 26.71 25.30 -8.38
N GLY A 336 25.89 25.74 -9.33
CA GLY A 336 25.61 24.95 -10.53
C GLY A 336 26.43 25.44 -11.72
N GLY A 337 26.86 24.51 -12.56
CA GLY A 337 27.64 24.84 -13.75
C GLY A 337 28.01 23.62 -14.58
N TYR A 338 28.03 23.80 -15.90
CA TYR A 338 28.58 22.83 -16.84
C TYR A 338 30.00 23.28 -17.21
N ASN A 339 31.00 22.42 -16.98
CA ASN A 339 32.42 22.67 -17.26
C ASN A 339 33.08 23.89 -16.57
N THR A 340 32.51 24.43 -15.49
CA THR A 340 33.19 25.46 -14.69
C THR A 340 34.20 24.84 -13.73
N ALA A 341 35.47 25.23 -13.84
CA ALA A 341 36.53 24.81 -12.93
C ALA A 341 36.35 25.46 -11.54
N GLY A 342 35.65 24.77 -10.66
CA GLY A 342 35.44 25.13 -9.25
C GLY A 342 35.16 23.88 -8.41
N ALA A 343 35.35 24.00 -7.10
CA ALA A 343 34.84 23.01 -6.14
C ALA A 343 33.33 23.22 -5.92
N ASN A 344 32.65 22.22 -5.39
CA ASN A 344 31.22 22.29 -5.06
C ASN A 344 30.30 22.64 -6.24
N THR A 345 30.69 22.26 -7.46
CA THR A 345 29.79 22.33 -8.62
C THR A 345 28.88 21.12 -8.65
N TRP A 346 27.66 21.26 -9.17
CA TRP A 346 26.82 20.11 -9.49
C TRP A 346 26.27 20.22 -10.92
N GLN A 347 26.01 19.06 -11.53
CA GLN A 347 25.43 18.93 -12.85
C GLN A 347 24.50 17.73 -12.96
N PHE A 348 23.56 17.84 -13.90
CA PHE A 348 22.48 16.88 -14.14
C PHE A 348 22.42 16.54 -15.63
N SER A 349 22.63 15.26 -15.99
CA SER A 349 22.82 14.83 -17.37
C SER A 349 22.36 13.39 -17.63
N GLY A 350 22.35 12.98 -18.90
CA GLY A 350 22.37 11.57 -19.29
C GLY A 350 21.17 10.69 -18.84
N GLY A 351 20.01 11.26 -18.52
CA GLY A 351 18.86 10.47 -18.03
C GLY A 351 18.81 10.26 -16.51
N GLY A 352 19.61 11.00 -15.74
CA GLY A 352 19.67 10.89 -14.29
C GLY A 352 18.36 11.20 -13.56
N GLY A 353 18.33 10.99 -12.24
CA GLY A 353 17.11 11.14 -11.46
C GLY A 353 17.29 11.44 -9.98
N PHE A 354 16.14 11.57 -9.30
CA PHE A 354 16.04 11.94 -7.88
C PHE A 354 15.03 11.05 -7.14
N ALA A 355 15.28 10.72 -5.89
CA ALA A 355 14.34 10.04 -5.00
C ALA A 355 14.48 10.57 -3.56
N ALA A 356 13.49 10.31 -2.70
CA ALA A 356 13.50 10.80 -1.31
C ALA A 356 13.14 9.70 -0.31
N ARG A 357 13.72 9.75 0.89
CA ARG A 357 13.51 8.82 2.00
C ARG A 357 13.37 9.59 3.31
N GLY A 358 12.49 9.13 4.19
CA GLY A 358 12.23 9.76 5.49
C GLY A 358 11.39 11.04 5.40
N THR A 359 11.86 12.05 4.65
CA THR A 359 11.13 13.31 4.39
C THR A 359 10.87 13.54 2.89
N PRO A 360 9.72 14.14 2.50
CA PRO A 360 9.49 14.66 1.15
C PRO A 360 10.56 15.68 0.70
N VAL A 361 10.80 15.79 -0.60
CA VAL A 361 11.78 16.75 -1.19
C VAL A 361 11.12 17.62 -2.26
N GLU A 362 11.28 18.94 -2.16
CA GLU A 362 10.90 19.90 -3.22
C GLU A 362 12.14 20.53 -3.86
N ILE A 363 12.37 20.23 -5.14
CA ILE A 363 13.44 20.79 -5.96
C ILE A 363 12.99 22.14 -6.51
N THR A 364 13.71 23.20 -6.16
CA THR A 364 13.39 24.59 -6.54
C THR A 364 14.48 25.22 -7.40
N ALA A 365 14.14 26.29 -8.12
CA ALA A 365 15.09 27.05 -8.94
C ALA A 365 16.15 27.80 -8.10
N GLY A 366 17.34 28.02 -8.66
CA GLY A 366 18.49 28.59 -7.95
C GLY A 366 19.74 27.72 -8.07
N ASN A 367 20.92 28.26 -7.72
CA ASN A 367 22.21 27.57 -7.73
C ASN A 367 22.45 26.73 -9.02
N GLY A 368 22.16 27.33 -10.17
CA GLY A 368 22.30 26.75 -11.52
C GLY A 368 21.16 25.82 -11.97
N ILE A 369 20.08 25.67 -11.19
CA ILE A 369 18.78 25.23 -11.69
C ILE A 369 18.12 26.39 -12.43
N GLY A 370 17.71 26.16 -13.68
CA GLY A 370 16.93 27.07 -14.50
C GLY A 370 16.08 26.33 -15.53
N THR A 371 15.54 27.06 -16.51
CA THR A 371 14.50 26.56 -17.42
C THR A 371 14.91 25.45 -18.39
N SER A 372 16.22 25.21 -18.54
CA SER A 372 16.78 24.13 -19.36
C SER A 372 17.28 22.94 -18.54
N THR A 373 17.22 23.00 -17.20
CA THR A 373 17.71 21.92 -16.32
C THR A 373 16.91 20.63 -16.54
N PHE A 374 15.58 20.72 -16.64
CA PHE A 374 14.69 19.58 -16.87
C PHE A 374 14.25 19.41 -18.33
N ASP A 375 14.80 20.17 -19.29
CA ASP A 375 14.64 19.90 -20.73
C ASP A 375 15.53 18.73 -21.18
N ARG A 376 15.30 17.55 -20.59
CA ARG A 376 15.97 16.28 -20.88
C ARG A 376 15.13 15.13 -20.35
N ASN A 377 15.46 13.90 -20.71
CA ASN A 377 14.86 12.73 -20.06
C ASN A 377 15.40 12.61 -18.62
N PHE A 378 14.56 12.20 -17.67
CA PHE A 378 14.97 12.01 -16.27
C PHE A 378 14.12 10.97 -15.54
N THR A 379 14.52 10.62 -14.31
CA THR A 379 13.82 9.64 -13.45
C THR A 379 13.42 10.25 -12.10
N LEU A 380 12.24 9.89 -11.58
CA LEU A 380 11.80 10.23 -10.22
C LEU A 380 11.43 8.94 -9.45
N GLY A 381 12.06 8.70 -8.30
CA GLY A 381 11.94 7.48 -7.51
C GLY A 381 13.01 6.42 -7.82
N ILE A 382 12.92 5.26 -7.16
CA ILE A 382 13.77 4.07 -7.38
C ILE A 382 12.95 2.79 -7.13
N THR A 383 13.38 1.63 -7.62
CA THR A 383 12.72 0.32 -7.34
C THR A 383 13.31 -0.43 -6.14
N THR A 384 14.38 0.09 -5.52
CA THR A 384 15.11 -0.59 -4.44
C THR A 384 14.24 -0.67 -3.19
N ARG A 385 14.24 -1.84 -2.54
CA ARG A 385 13.50 -2.13 -1.31
C ARG A 385 14.45 -2.35 -0.13
N ASP A 386 13.98 -2.03 1.07
CA ASP A 386 14.61 -2.43 2.32
C ASP A 386 14.34 -3.93 2.61
N ALA A 387 15.03 -4.51 3.60
CA ALA A 387 15.00 -5.96 3.87
C ALA A 387 13.64 -6.49 4.35
N ASP A 388 12.75 -5.61 4.82
CA ASP A 388 11.36 -5.89 5.19
C ASP A 388 10.40 -5.86 3.98
N GLY A 389 10.90 -5.55 2.78
CA GLY A 389 10.11 -5.40 1.56
C GLY A 389 9.52 -4.00 1.36
N THR A 390 9.69 -3.06 2.30
CA THR A 390 9.26 -1.67 2.10
C THR A 390 10.11 -0.96 1.04
N LEU A 391 9.58 0.10 0.44
CA LEU A 391 10.31 0.88 -0.57
C LEU A 391 11.43 1.68 0.10
N PHE A 392 12.68 1.58 -0.36
CA PHE A 392 13.81 2.30 0.24
C PHE A 392 13.57 3.82 0.20
N ALA A 393 13.22 4.35 -0.99
CA ALA A 393 12.88 5.75 -1.15
C ALA A 393 11.36 5.96 -0.99
N ASN A 394 10.91 5.94 0.27
CA ASN A 394 9.51 5.96 0.66
C ASN A 394 8.84 7.36 0.67
N GLN A 395 9.44 8.39 0.06
CA GLN A 395 8.90 9.76 0.08
C GLN A 395 8.86 10.44 -1.29
N PRO A 396 7.89 11.36 -1.51
CA PRO A 396 7.70 12.03 -2.79
C PRO A 396 8.77 13.06 -3.09
N VAL A 397 9.02 13.22 -4.40
CA VAL A 397 9.87 14.27 -4.96
C VAL A 397 8.99 15.19 -5.80
N THR A 398 9.06 16.49 -5.50
CA THR A 398 8.37 17.56 -6.22
C THR A 398 9.39 18.35 -7.04
N VAL A 399 9.18 18.49 -8.35
CA VAL A 399 9.96 19.39 -9.22
C VAL A 399 9.19 20.70 -9.39
N ASN A 400 9.59 21.72 -8.63
CA ASN A 400 9.02 23.07 -8.68
C ASN A 400 9.96 24.02 -9.44
N VAL A 401 10.15 23.73 -10.73
CA VAL A 401 11.05 24.45 -11.64
C VAL A 401 10.35 24.67 -12.96
N ALA A 402 10.14 25.92 -13.35
CA ALA A 402 9.62 26.24 -14.68
C ALA A 402 10.60 25.73 -15.76
N THR A 403 10.10 25.00 -16.76
CA THR A 403 10.90 24.24 -17.73
C THR A 403 10.40 24.49 -19.14
N VAL A 404 11.31 24.83 -20.06
CA VAL A 404 11.00 25.04 -21.48
C VAL A 404 11.49 23.84 -22.29
N LEU A 405 10.56 23.01 -22.73
CA LEU A 405 10.78 21.80 -23.52
C LEU A 405 11.11 22.17 -24.97
N THR A 406 12.26 21.74 -25.47
CA THR A 406 12.68 21.93 -26.88
C THR A 406 12.39 20.71 -27.76
N ALA A 407 12.07 19.57 -27.15
CA ALA A 407 11.76 18.30 -27.81
C ALA A 407 10.82 17.46 -26.93
N VAL A 408 10.41 16.27 -27.40
CA VAL A 408 9.72 15.30 -26.54
C VAL A 408 10.70 14.81 -25.46
N ARG A 409 10.34 14.97 -24.18
CA ARG A 409 11.13 14.55 -23.02
C ARG A 409 10.38 13.50 -22.21
N THR A 410 11.07 12.45 -21.80
CA THR A 410 10.48 11.36 -21.01
C THR A 410 10.79 11.50 -19.53
N VAL A 411 9.75 11.52 -18.70
CA VAL A 411 9.84 11.33 -17.25
C VAL A 411 9.62 9.85 -16.95
N SER A 412 10.64 9.23 -16.37
CA SER A 412 10.60 7.84 -15.90
C SER A 412 10.18 7.79 -14.45
N VAL A 413 9.15 7.01 -14.14
CA VAL A 413 8.75 6.74 -12.75
C VAL A 413 8.82 5.21 -12.53
N PRO A 414 9.81 4.68 -11.79
CA PRO A 414 9.78 3.31 -11.26
C PRO A 414 8.54 3.01 -10.40
N CYS A 415 8.26 1.74 -10.15
CA CYS A 415 7.07 1.26 -9.46
C CYS A 415 6.97 1.76 -8.00
N THR A 416 6.35 2.92 -7.82
CA THR A 416 6.24 3.59 -6.51
C THR A 416 4.85 4.14 -6.18
N GLY A 417 3.96 4.37 -7.14
CA GLY A 417 2.67 5.05 -6.92
C GLY A 417 1.50 4.15 -6.45
N ALA A 418 0.45 4.81 -5.92
CA ALA A 418 -0.78 4.16 -5.44
C ALA A 418 -1.54 3.50 -6.60
N GLY A 419 -1.52 4.17 -7.75
CA GLY A 419 -2.13 3.69 -8.97
C GLY A 419 -3.64 3.63 -8.86
N ALA A 420 -4.18 2.41 -8.70
CA ALA A 420 -5.61 2.15 -8.49
C ALA A 420 -5.84 1.03 -7.46
N THR A 421 -5.01 1.03 -6.42
CA THR A 421 -5.19 0.26 -5.19
C THR A 421 -4.96 1.21 -4.02
N ASP A 422 -5.71 1.04 -2.93
CA ASP A 422 -5.54 1.80 -1.68
C ASP A 422 -4.34 1.27 -0.90
N ASN A 423 -3.16 1.31 -1.54
CA ASN A 423 -1.91 0.84 -0.98
C ASN A 423 -1.21 1.99 -0.24
N PRO A 424 -1.16 1.98 1.10
CA PRO A 424 -0.59 3.08 1.88
C PRO A 424 0.95 3.19 1.74
N TYR A 425 1.61 2.20 1.13
CA TYR A 425 3.08 2.16 0.97
C TYR A 425 3.58 2.84 -0.31
N THR A 426 2.88 3.87 -0.79
CA THR A 426 3.08 4.42 -2.14
C THR A 426 3.33 5.93 -2.19
N VAL A 427 4.14 6.30 -3.17
CA VAL A 427 4.74 7.61 -3.39
C VAL A 427 4.31 8.14 -4.75
N ALA A 428 3.58 9.25 -4.77
CA ALA A 428 3.26 9.98 -5.99
C ALA A 428 4.23 11.16 -6.17
N HIS A 429 5.02 11.15 -7.24
CA HIS A 429 5.97 12.23 -7.54
C HIS A 429 5.25 13.40 -8.24
N VAL A 430 5.71 14.64 -8.05
CA VAL A 430 4.96 15.84 -8.47
C VAL A 430 5.77 16.74 -9.40
N LEU A 431 5.17 17.24 -10.47
CA LEU A 431 5.70 18.32 -11.31
C LEU A 431 4.84 19.58 -11.10
N LYS A 432 5.41 20.58 -10.41
CA LYS A 432 4.72 21.78 -9.91
C LYS A 432 5.14 23.06 -10.64
N GLY A 433 6.31 23.08 -11.27
CA GLY A 433 6.73 24.19 -12.13
C GLY A 433 5.92 24.27 -13.42
N THR A 434 5.98 25.41 -14.13
CA THR A 434 5.35 25.58 -15.45
C THR A 434 6.13 24.84 -16.54
N TRP A 435 5.48 23.98 -17.33
CA TRP A 435 6.10 23.26 -18.46
C TRP A 435 5.60 23.85 -19.78
N SER A 436 6.50 24.37 -20.62
CA SER A 436 6.12 25.05 -21.87
C SER A 436 7.07 24.78 -23.03
N GLY A 437 6.85 25.39 -24.20
CA GLY A 437 7.74 25.32 -25.36
C GLY A 437 7.34 24.30 -26.43
N PRO A 438 8.07 24.23 -27.56
CA PRO A 438 7.72 23.42 -28.74
C PRO A 438 7.89 21.90 -28.55
N GLY A 439 8.45 21.45 -27.43
CA GLY A 439 8.54 20.05 -27.04
C GLY A 439 7.23 19.48 -26.48
N ALA A 440 7.31 18.29 -25.87
CA ALA A 440 6.18 17.66 -25.18
C ALA A 440 6.65 16.78 -24.02
N LEU A 441 5.78 16.55 -23.04
CA LEU A 441 6.10 15.74 -21.87
C LEU A 441 5.54 14.33 -22.00
N ALA A 442 6.41 13.34 -22.19
CA ALA A 442 6.07 11.92 -22.23
C ALA A 442 6.32 11.26 -20.86
N MET A 443 5.52 10.24 -20.54
CA MET A 443 5.72 9.39 -19.38
C MET A 443 5.96 7.94 -19.79
N ALA A 444 6.96 7.32 -19.17
CA ALA A 444 7.24 5.90 -19.31
C ALA A 444 7.53 5.27 -17.94
N PRO A 445 7.15 4.00 -17.70
CA PRO A 445 7.72 3.24 -16.59
C PRO A 445 9.22 3.04 -16.84
N ALA A 446 10.02 3.11 -15.79
CA ALA A 446 11.40 2.63 -15.87
C ALA A 446 11.40 1.13 -16.20
N ASN A 447 12.20 0.73 -17.19
CA ASN A 447 12.33 -0.62 -17.77
C ASN A 447 11.82 -1.79 -16.88
N THR A 448 10.62 -2.32 -17.20
CA THR A 448 9.93 -3.37 -16.43
C THR A 448 10.54 -4.78 -16.56
N VAL A 449 11.72 -4.96 -17.15
CA VAL A 449 12.37 -6.28 -17.32
C VAL A 449 12.99 -6.74 -15.99
N GLY A 450 12.19 -7.02 -14.96
CA GLY A 450 12.74 -7.45 -13.66
C GLY A 450 11.75 -7.74 -12.53
N LEU A 451 10.55 -7.15 -12.55
CA LEU A 451 9.49 -7.59 -11.65
C LEU A 451 8.96 -8.93 -12.16
N GLY A 452 9.45 -10.02 -11.57
CA GLY A 452 8.95 -11.36 -11.84
C GLY A 452 7.44 -11.41 -11.64
N THR A 453 6.74 -12.11 -12.52
CA THR A 453 5.27 -12.15 -12.66
C THR A 453 4.53 -12.84 -11.48
N GLY A 454 5.12 -12.88 -10.29
CA GLY A 454 4.64 -13.66 -9.15
C GLY A 454 4.87 -13.06 -7.74
N THR A 455 5.38 -11.83 -7.60
CA THR A 455 5.58 -11.22 -6.25
C THR A 455 4.33 -10.61 -5.63
N GLY A 456 3.20 -10.54 -6.36
CA GLY A 456 1.92 -10.01 -5.84
C GLY A 456 1.89 -8.50 -5.57
N ASP A 457 2.99 -7.79 -5.83
CA ASP A 457 3.15 -6.38 -5.53
C ASP A 457 2.38 -5.51 -6.54
N SER A 458 1.43 -4.73 -6.05
CA SER A 458 0.40 -4.06 -6.87
C SER A 458 0.69 -2.61 -7.23
N THR A 459 1.85 -2.08 -6.83
CA THR A 459 2.21 -0.66 -6.97
C THR A 459 2.47 -0.27 -8.43
N LEU A 460 1.78 0.78 -8.90
CA LEU A 460 1.87 1.29 -10.26
C LEU A 460 2.40 2.73 -10.24
N PRO A 461 3.33 3.12 -11.12
CA PRO A 461 3.91 4.46 -11.06
C PRO A 461 2.86 5.55 -11.24
N GLU A 462 2.97 6.63 -10.46
CA GLU A 462 2.06 7.78 -10.52
C GLU A 462 2.87 9.08 -10.58
N LEU A 463 2.51 9.95 -11.53
CA LEU A 463 3.07 11.30 -11.65
C LEU A 463 1.95 12.33 -11.57
N VAL A 464 2.06 13.25 -10.63
CA VAL A 464 1.12 14.35 -10.43
C VAL A 464 1.61 15.56 -11.22
N LEU A 465 0.77 16.10 -12.09
CA LEU A 465 0.93 17.40 -12.71
C LEU A 465 0.15 18.41 -11.86
N ALA A 466 0.86 19.37 -11.27
CA ALA A 466 0.29 20.43 -10.42
C ALA A 466 0.60 21.84 -10.94
N GLY A 467 1.63 21.98 -11.79
CA GLY A 467 1.97 23.24 -12.46
C GLY A 467 1.23 23.44 -13.78
N ALA A 468 1.34 24.66 -14.33
CA ALA A 468 0.74 25.01 -15.61
C ALA A 468 1.45 24.31 -16.79
N ASN A 469 0.66 23.73 -17.70
CA ASN A 469 1.14 22.86 -18.77
C ASN A 469 0.80 23.47 -20.15
N ALA A 470 1.76 24.15 -20.74
CA ALA A 470 1.63 24.98 -21.94
C ALA A 470 2.69 24.64 -23.01
N TRP A 471 3.07 23.36 -23.12
CA TRP A 471 3.88 22.87 -24.24
C TRP A 471 3.02 22.76 -25.51
N THR A 472 3.63 22.92 -26.69
CA THR A 472 2.92 22.94 -27.98
C THR A 472 3.26 21.76 -28.90
N GLY A 473 4.27 20.96 -28.57
CA GLY A 473 4.57 19.72 -29.27
C GLY A 473 3.56 18.60 -28.99
N GLY A 474 3.53 17.59 -29.86
CA GLY A 474 2.70 16.39 -29.72
C GLY A 474 3.51 15.12 -29.53
N ILE A 475 2.83 14.06 -29.10
CA ILE A 475 3.38 12.74 -28.81
C ILE A 475 2.77 11.72 -29.77
N SER A 476 3.60 10.97 -30.51
CA SER A 476 3.18 9.84 -31.34
C SER A 476 3.50 8.52 -30.67
N ALA A 477 2.50 7.67 -30.45
CA ALA A 477 2.61 6.33 -29.88
C ALA A 477 2.47 5.28 -30.98
N SER A 478 3.33 4.26 -31.01
CA SER A 478 3.14 3.12 -31.93
C SER A 478 2.18 2.10 -31.33
N LEU A 479 1.23 1.63 -32.15
CA LEU A 479 0.24 0.60 -31.84
C LEU A 479 0.62 -0.75 -32.49
N GLY A 480 1.91 -0.96 -32.81
CA GLY A 480 2.42 -2.14 -33.50
C GLY A 480 2.14 -2.15 -35.02
N THR A 481 2.89 -2.97 -35.77
CA THR A 481 2.75 -3.20 -37.23
C THR A 481 2.50 -1.92 -38.05
N SER A 482 3.38 -0.93 -37.91
CA SER A 482 3.31 0.37 -38.63
C SER A 482 2.05 1.21 -38.37
N ARG A 483 1.36 0.99 -37.24
CA ARG A 483 0.22 1.79 -36.78
C ARG A 483 0.65 2.79 -35.72
N TYR A 484 0.07 3.98 -35.75
CA TYR A 484 0.37 5.06 -34.81
C TYR A 484 -0.91 5.79 -34.36
N LEU A 485 -0.84 6.39 -33.18
CA LEU A 485 -1.73 7.48 -32.78
C LEU A 485 -0.90 8.66 -32.25
N ASN A 486 -1.14 9.86 -32.78
CA ASN A 486 -0.54 11.10 -32.34
C ASN A 486 -1.54 11.96 -31.55
N SER A 487 -1.08 12.53 -30.43
CA SER A 487 -1.82 13.42 -29.55
C SER A 487 -2.22 14.76 -30.17
N GLY A 488 -1.54 15.19 -31.24
CA GLY A 488 -1.60 16.56 -31.74
C GLY A 488 -0.86 17.58 -30.86
N PRO A 489 -0.79 18.85 -31.32
CA PRO A 489 -0.09 19.94 -30.64
C PRO A 489 -0.57 20.15 -29.21
N GLY A 490 0.35 20.23 -28.26
CA GLY A 490 0.07 20.39 -26.84
C GLY A 490 -0.65 19.21 -26.17
N GLY A 491 -0.83 18.09 -26.87
CA GLY A 491 -1.46 16.89 -26.33
C GLY A 491 -0.60 16.13 -25.32
N LEU A 492 -1.19 15.10 -24.72
CA LEU A 492 -0.56 14.19 -23.77
C LEU A 492 -1.07 12.76 -24.03
N LEU A 493 -0.17 11.82 -24.31
CA LEU A 493 -0.50 10.40 -24.44
C LEU A 493 0.41 9.53 -23.57
N GLN A 494 -0.18 8.76 -22.67
CA GLN A 494 0.55 7.80 -21.84
C GLN A 494 0.91 6.55 -22.63
N GLN A 495 2.21 6.29 -22.83
CA GLN A 495 2.71 5.16 -23.64
C GLN A 495 3.05 3.90 -22.84
N GLY A 496 3.13 3.98 -21.51
CA GLY A 496 3.48 2.86 -20.62
C GLY A 496 2.56 2.69 -19.42
N LEU A 497 2.89 1.78 -18.50
CA LEU A 497 2.15 1.51 -17.26
C LEU A 497 2.16 2.73 -16.31
N GLY A 498 1.11 2.87 -15.48
CA GLY A 498 1.02 3.92 -14.44
C GLY A 498 -0.16 4.87 -14.57
N PHE A 499 -0.11 6.01 -13.88
CA PHE A 499 -1.14 7.04 -13.91
C PHE A 499 -0.54 8.45 -14.03
N VAL A 500 -1.24 9.32 -14.75
CA VAL A 500 -1.01 10.77 -14.70
C VAL A 500 -2.13 11.41 -13.89
N ARG A 501 -1.81 12.11 -12.80
CA ARG A 501 -2.80 12.82 -11.98
C ARG A 501 -2.76 14.32 -12.23
N PHE A 502 -3.91 14.93 -12.48
CA PHE A 502 -4.05 16.39 -12.52
C PHE A 502 -4.49 16.90 -11.15
N ASP A 503 -3.75 17.85 -10.57
CA ASP A 503 -4.04 18.42 -9.24
C ASP A 503 -5.02 19.61 -9.28
N GLY A 504 -5.54 19.98 -10.45
CA GLY A 504 -6.58 21.01 -10.57
C GLY A 504 -6.71 21.54 -11.99
N GLN A 505 -7.71 22.40 -12.24
CA GLN A 505 -7.95 23.00 -13.55
C GLN A 505 -6.69 23.62 -14.19
N GLY A 506 -5.89 24.34 -13.39
CA GLY A 506 -4.65 24.98 -13.86
C GLY A 506 -3.54 24.01 -14.29
N SER A 507 -3.65 22.72 -13.97
CA SER A 507 -2.71 21.67 -14.38
C SER A 507 -3.09 20.98 -15.69
N LEU A 508 -4.25 21.29 -16.28
CA LEU A 508 -4.62 20.73 -17.59
C LEU A 508 -3.73 21.31 -18.72
N PRO A 509 -3.42 20.52 -19.76
CA PRO A 509 -2.72 21.02 -20.94
C PRO A 509 -3.46 22.18 -21.63
N SER A 510 -2.69 23.14 -22.12
CA SER A 510 -3.19 24.42 -22.67
C SER A 510 -2.51 24.90 -23.96
N GLY A 511 -1.39 24.31 -24.37
CA GLY A 511 -0.58 24.77 -25.51
C GLY A 511 -0.99 24.22 -26.89
N ASN A 512 -2.28 23.95 -27.12
CA ASN A 512 -2.75 23.48 -28.44
C ASN A 512 -3.10 24.60 -29.43
N ASP A 513 -3.11 25.87 -28.98
CA ASP A 513 -3.55 27.03 -29.76
C ASP A 513 -4.94 26.85 -30.43
N GLY A 514 -5.84 26.12 -29.76
CA GLY A 514 -7.18 25.78 -30.26
C GLY A 514 -7.22 24.62 -31.28
N SER A 515 -6.07 24.03 -31.65
CA SER A 515 -5.99 22.86 -32.51
C SER A 515 -6.56 21.60 -31.83
N LEU A 516 -6.96 20.60 -32.62
CA LEU A 516 -7.36 19.31 -32.07
C LEU A 516 -6.18 18.64 -31.34
N ALA A 517 -6.40 18.29 -30.07
CA ALA A 517 -5.40 17.63 -29.25
C ALA A 517 -6.05 16.59 -28.31
N TYR A 518 -5.34 15.51 -28.02
CA TYR A 518 -5.77 14.45 -27.12
C TYR A 518 -4.99 14.52 -25.80
N VAL A 519 -5.73 14.51 -24.68
CA VAL A 519 -5.21 14.13 -23.36
C VAL A 519 -5.71 12.72 -23.13
N GLY A 520 -4.83 11.73 -22.97
CA GLY A 520 -5.33 10.37 -23.02
C GLY A 520 -4.33 9.24 -22.83
N THR A 521 -4.87 8.04 -22.98
CA THR A 521 -4.16 6.78 -22.80
C THR A 521 -4.63 5.78 -23.86
N ILE A 522 -3.72 4.97 -24.38
CA ILE A 522 -4.07 3.76 -25.14
C ILE A 522 -3.34 2.58 -24.51
N CYS A 523 -4.09 1.51 -24.22
CA CYS A 523 -3.51 0.25 -23.81
C CYS A 523 -3.04 -0.54 -25.04
N GLY A 524 -1.75 -0.84 -25.08
CA GLY A 524 -1.15 -1.76 -26.04
C GLY A 524 -1.11 -3.18 -25.48
N GLY A 525 -1.62 -4.16 -26.23
CA GLY A 525 -1.67 -5.56 -25.81
C GLY A 525 -0.27 -6.17 -25.66
N GLY A 526 0.20 -6.33 -24.42
CA GLY A 526 1.28 -7.24 -24.10
C GLY A 526 0.85 -8.70 -24.31
N SER A 527 1.82 -9.60 -24.53
CA SER A 527 1.60 -11.05 -24.60
C SER A 527 1.65 -11.74 -23.23
N ASP A 528 1.71 -10.96 -22.15
CA ASP A 528 2.07 -11.32 -20.79
C ASP A 528 0.86 -11.54 -19.86
N GLY A 529 -0.37 -11.27 -20.31
CA GLY A 529 -1.62 -11.68 -19.64
C GLY A 529 -1.95 -10.96 -18.32
N VAL A 530 -1.02 -10.17 -17.78
CA VAL A 530 -1.24 -9.29 -16.63
C VAL A 530 -2.01 -8.03 -17.06
N GLY A 531 -3.05 -7.66 -16.32
CA GLY A 531 -3.91 -6.51 -16.64
C GLY A 531 -3.15 -5.18 -16.58
N LEU A 532 -2.79 -4.65 -17.75
CA LEU A 532 -1.96 -3.45 -17.91
C LEU A 532 -2.72 -2.16 -17.53
N ARG A 533 -2.76 -1.85 -16.23
CA ARG A 533 -3.40 -0.64 -15.69
C ARG A 533 -2.66 0.64 -16.13
N ARG A 534 -3.40 1.54 -16.79
CA ARG A 534 -2.99 2.86 -17.30
C ARG A 534 -4.14 3.86 -17.11
N GLY A 535 -3.90 5.15 -16.82
CA GLY A 535 -5.03 6.08 -16.66
C GLY A 535 -4.67 7.55 -16.38
N ILE A 536 -5.70 8.39 -16.49
CA ILE A 536 -5.67 9.81 -16.09
C ILE A 536 -6.52 9.97 -14.82
N LEU A 537 -5.95 10.49 -13.75
CA LEU A 537 -6.67 10.80 -12.51
C LEU A 537 -6.87 12.30 -12.37
N PHE A 538 -7.98 12.68 -11.76
CA PHE A 538 -8.31 14.05 -11.35
C PHE A 538 -8.36 14.08 -9.82
N THR A 539 -7.56 14.92 -9.18
CA THR A 539 -7.61 15.08 -7.72
C THR A 539 -8.93 15.77 -7.36
N GLY A 540 -9.73 15.24 -6.43
CA GLY A 540 -10.90 15.95 -5.90
C GLY A 540 -10.52 16.99 -4.84
N GLY A 541 -9.44 16.74 -4.09
CA GLY A 541 -8.88 17.66 -3.10
C GLY A 541 -9.58 17.57 -1.75
N ASP A 542 -9.32 18.54 -0.88
CA ASP A 542 -9.96 18.68 0.43
C ASP A 542 -11.18 19.62 0.39
N GLY A 543 -12.20 19.30 1.19
CA GLY A 543 -13.40 20.14 1.32
C GLY A 543 -14.31 20.15 0.09
N ALA A 544 -14.39 21.29 -0.59
CA ALA A 544 -15.47 21.62 -1.54
C ALA A 544 -15.36 20.96 -2.93
N GLY A 545 -14.30 20.18 -3.18
CA GLY A 545 -14.04 19.55 -4.47
C GLY A 545 -13.32 20.43 -5.49
N LYS A 546 -12.86 19.80 -6.58
CA LYS A 546 -12.14 20.44 -7.70
C LYS A 546 -12.90 20.20 -9.01
N THR A 547 -13.07 21.28 -9.78
CA THR A 547 -13.79 21.27 -11.06
C THR A 547 -12.83 21.36 -12.24
N TYR A 548 -13.14 20.63 -13.31
CA TYR A 548 -12.31 20.47 -14.50
C TYR A 548 -13.10 20.67 -15.80
N THR A 549 -12.59 21.51 -16.70
CA THR A 549 -13.02 21.69 -18.09
C THR A 549 -11.81 21.62 -19.02
N LEU A 550 -11.86 20.83 -20.09
CA LEU A 550 -10.78 20.83 -21.09
C LEU A 550 -10.78 22.15 -21.89
N ASN A 551 -9.58 22.68 -22.15
CA ASN A 551 -9.41 23.87 -22.99
C ASN A 551 -9.93 23.60 -24.43
N PRO A 552 -10.43 24.62 -25.16
CA PRO A 552 -10.93 24.46 -26.53
C PRO A 552 -9.95 23.71 -27.45
N GLY A 553 -10.47 22.77 -28.23
CA GLY A 553 -9.66 21.87 -29.07
C GLY A 553 -9.24 20.56 -28.40
N TYR A 554 -9.03 20.53 -27.08
CA TYR A 554 -8.70 19.28 -26.37
C TYR A 554 -9.87 18.30 -26.27
N LYS A 555 -9.55 17.01 -26.22
CA LYS A 555 -10.46 15.87 -26.03
C LYS A 555 -9.83 14.85 -25.09
N LEU A 556 -10.62 14.26 -24.18
CA LEU A 556 -10.17 13.11 -23.39
C LEU A 556 -10.22 11.87 -24.28
N LEU A 557 -9.14 11.10 -24.40
CA LEU A 557 -9.08 9.91 -25.27
C LEU A 557 -8.67 8.65 -24.48
N ILE A 558 -9.51 7.62 -24.51
CA ILE A 558 -9.38 6.41 -23.70
C ILE A 558 -9.71 5.18 -24.56
N GLY A 559 -8.84 4.17 -24.61
CA GLY A 559 -8.99 3.09 -25.59
C GLY A 559 -7.97 1.94 -25.56
N ALA A 560 -8.20 0.95 -26.44
CA ALA A 560 -7.40 -0.28 -26.56
C ALA A 560 -7.03 -0.62 -28.02
N ASP A 561 -5.94 -1.36 -28.23
CA ASP A 561 -5.38 -1.68 -29.55
C ASP A 561 -5.70 -3.11 -30.09
N ARG A 562 -6.25 -4.02 -29.29
CA ARG A 562 -6.53 -5.43 -29.67
C ARG A 562 -7.78 -6.05 -29.05
N ASN A 563 -8.39 -6.95 -29.82
CA ASN A 563 -9.34 -7.96 -29.33
C ASN A 563 -8.63 -9.03 -28.49
N ASN A 564 -8.76 -8.99 -27.17
CA ASN A 564 -8.63 -10.17 -26.33
C ASN A 564 -9.92 -10.26 -25.50
N GLY A 565 -10.64 -11.38 -25.61
CA GLY A 565 -11.92 -11.62 -24.90
C GLY A 565 -11.77 -11.91 -23.40
N GLY A 566 -10.76 -11.32 -22.76
CA GLY A 566 -10.55 -11.32 -21.32
C GLY A 566 -10.68 -9.89 -20.80
N ASP A 567 -11.07 -9.77 -19.53
CA ASP A 567 -11.47 -8.51 -18.87
C ASP A 567 -10.27 -7.60 -18.52
N THR A 568 -9.44 -7.29 -19.53
CA THR A 568 -8.10 -6.71 -19.38
C THR A 568 -8.10 -5.18 -19.34
N SER A 569 -8.99 -4.60 -18.53
CA SER A 569 -8.83 -3.28 -17.86
C SER A 569 -8.10 -2.20 -18.67
N ALA A 570 -8.56 -1.88 -19.87
CA ALA A 570 -7.92 -0.83 -20.68
C ALA A 570 -8.38 0.55 -20.20
N THR A 571 -7.43 1.41 -19.84
CA THR A 571 -7.61 2.86 -19.62
C THR A 571 -8.61 3.23 -18.52
N SER A 572 -8.09 3.71 -17.39
CA SER A 572 -8.78 3.79 -16.10
C SER A 572 -8.94 5.22 -15.59
N PHE A 573 -9.58 6.09 -16.39
CA PHE A 573 -9.75 7.50 -16.02
C PHE A 573 -10.57 7.62 -14.73
N GLY A 574 -10.32 8.63 -13.90
CA GLY A 574 -10.88 8.57 -12.56
C GLY A 574 -10.65 9.77 -11.67
N SER A 575 -11.17 9.71 -10.45
CA SER A 575 -10.80 10.64 -9.38
C SER A 575 -10.13 9.93 -8.20
N THR A 576 -9.36 10.69 -7.43
CA THR A 576 -8.76 10.26 -6.18
C THR A 576 -8.87 11.35 -5.13
N GLY A 577 -9.44 10.98 -3.97
CA GLY A 577 -9.64 11.82 -2.79
C GLY A 577 -10.62 12.98 -3.00
N GLY A 578 -11.73 12.99 -2.26
CA GLY A 578 -12.72 14.08 -2.31
C GLY A 578 -13.54 14.12 -3.60
N LEU A 579 -14.14 15.27 -3.90
CA LEU A 579 -15.06 15.47 -5.03
C LEU A 579 -14.34 16.03 -6.26
N ALA A 580 -14.37 15.33 -7.40
CA ALA A 580 -13.93 15.86 -8.69
C ALA A 580 -15.10 16.01 -9.67
N VAL A 581 -15.26 17.19 -10.28
CA VAL A 581 -16.35 17.47 -11.24
C VAL A 581 -15.76 17.69 -12.63
N LEU A 582 -16.13 16.87 -13.61
CA LEU A 582 -15.80 17.06 -15.02
C LEU A 582 -17.04 17.55 -15.75
N HIS A 583 -16.93 18.62 -16.55
CA HIS A 583 -18.05 19.18 -17.29
C HIS A 583 -17.60 19.87 -18.57
N GLY A 584 -18.52 20.02 -19.54
CA GLY A 584 -18.27 20.75 -20.78
C GLY A 584 -17.21 20.15 -21.69
N MET A 585 -17.04 18.83 -21.67
CA MET A 585 -15.97 18.12 -22.41
C MET A 585 -16.47 16.87 -23.14
N ASP A 586 -15.79 16.54 -24.23
CA ASP A 586 -16.00 15.29 -24.97
C ASP A 586 -14.98 14.22 -24.52
N VAL A 587 -15.48 12.99 -24.37
CA VAL A 587 -14.70 11.80 -24.01
C VAL A 587 -14.77 10.79 -25.16
N TYR A 588 -13.66 10.65 -25.88
CA TYR A 588 -13.52 9.77 -27.02
C TYR A 588 -13.13 8.37 -26.54
N MET A 589 -14.11 7.46 -26.52
CA MET A 589 -13.91 6.03 -26.33
C MET A 589 -13.35 5.46 -27.63
N HIS A 590 -12.04 5.29 -27.68
CA HIS A 590 -11.29 5.00 -28.90
C HIS A 590 -10.95 3.51 -29.05
N SER A 591 -11.01 2.97 -30.27
CA SER A 591 -10.41 1.66 -30.56
C SER A 591 -9.89 1.60 -31.99
N TYR A 592 -8.98 0.66 -32.24
CA TYR A 592 -8.57 0.31 -33.60
C TYR A 592 -9.75 -0.30 -34.39
N PRO A 593 -9.92 -0.04 -35.70
CA PRO A 593 -10.97 -0.63 -36.52
C PRO A 593 -11.05 -2.17 -36.41
N GLY A 594 -12.17 -2.67 -35.92
CA GLY A 594 -12.39 -4.10 -35.66
C GLY A 594 -11.95 -4.61 -34.28
N ALA A 595 -11.46 -3.73 -33.38
CA ALA A 595 -11.13 -4.06 -31.99
C ALA A 595 -12.20 -3.56 -31.00
N SER A 596 -12.59 -4.42 -30.05
CA SER A 596 -13.39 -4.04 -28.88
C SER A 596 -12.57 -3.21 -27.89
N SER A 597 -13.26 -2.41 -27.07
CA SER A 597 -12.61 -1.71 -25.96
C SER A 597 -13.53 -1.61 -24.74
N THR A 598 -13.06 -2.19 -23.64
CA THR A 598 -13.58 -1.91 -22.29
C THR A 598 -12.79 -0.76 -21.70
N THR A 599 -13.47 0.23 -21.14
CA THR A 599 -12.92 1.39 -20.45
C THR A 599 -13.17 1.27 -18.95
N GLY A 600 -12.19 1.58 -18.12
CA GLY A 600 -12.37 1.72 -16.67
C GLY A 600 -12.67 3.16 -16.27
N ALA A 601 -13.64 3.34 -15.36
CA ALA A 601 -13.79 4.53 -14.52
C ALA A 601 -13.36 4.15 -13.09
N VAL A 602 -12.28 4.74 -12.58
CA VAL A 602 -11.78 4.48 -11.22
C VAL A 602 -12.21 5.63 -10.31
N VAL A 603 -12.85 5.33 -9.18
CA VAL A 603 -13.13 6.36 -8.17
C VAL A 603 -12.58 5.88 -6.83
N GLN A 604 -11.49 6.52 -6.39
CA GLN A 604 -10.79 6.18 -5.16
C GLN A 604 -11.24 7.11 -4.04
N ASN A 605 -11.92 6.56 -3.03
CA ASN A 605 -12.21 7.22 -1.75
C ASN A 605 -12.67 8.69 -1.91
N GLY A 606 -13.71 8.87 -2.72
CA GLY A 606 -14.20 10.16 -3.17
C GLY A 606 -15.33 10.03 -4.19
N GLU A 607 -15.62 11.13 -4.88
CA GLU A 607 -16.68 11.24 -5.87
C GLU A 607 -16.12 11.73 -7.21
N LEU A 608 -16.67 11.23 -8.32
CA LEU A 608 -16.41 11.73 -9.68
C LEU A 608 -17.75 12.07 -10.32
N VAL A 609 -18.02 13.36 -10.55
CA VAL A 609 -19.23 13.83 -11.22
C VAL A 609 -18.94 14.05 -12.70
N LEU A 610 -19.78 13.48 -13.56
CA LEU A 610 -19.77 13.69 -15.00
C LEU A 610 -20.98 14.56 -15.39
N GLY A 611 -20.69 15.83 -15.67
CA GLY A 611 -21.64 16.86 -16.05
C GLY A 611 -21.97 17.84 -14.93
N THR A 612 -22.72 18.88 -15.29
CA THR A 612 -23.48 19.76 -14.40
C THR A 612 -24.78 20.16 -15.10
N ASP A 613 -25.78 20.68 -14.38
CA ASP A 613 -27.05 21.22 -14.90
C ASP A 613 -26.94 21.93 -16.26
N SER A 614 -25.88 22.74 -16.42
CA SER A 614 -25.66 23.61 -17.58
C SER A 614 -24.65 23.08 -18.61
N GLN A 615 -23.80 22.10 -18.26
CA GLN A 615 -22.70 21.66 -19.13
C GLN A 615 -22.53 20.14 -19.10
N ALA A 616 -22.86 19.49 -20.21
CA ALA A 616 -22.75 18.05 -20.35
C ALA A 616 -21.30 17.53 -20.46
N VAL A 617 -21.09 16.27 -20.08
CA VAL A 617 -19.96 15.46 -20.56
C VAL A 617 -20.48 14.48 -21.62
N ARG A 618 -19.90 14.54 -22.82
CA ARG A 618 -20.36 13.77 -23.98
C ARG A 618 -19.40 12.63 -24.31
N PHE A 619 -19.85 11.39 -24.16
CA PHE A 619 -19.09 10.21 -24.54
C PHE A 619 -19.36 9.85 -26.01
N ILE A 620 -18.28 9.58 -26.76
CA ILE A 620 -18.32 9.33 -28.20
C ILE A 620 -17.50 8.08 -28.52
N ALA A 621 -18.12 7.09 -29.15
CA ALA A 621 -17.44 5.89 -29.64
C ALA A 621 -16.68 6.23 -30.94
N THR A 622 -15.35 6.18 -30.90
CA THR A 622 -14.48 6.58 -32.02
C THR A 622 -13.52 5.48 -32.46
N GLN A 623 -13.03 5.59 -33.69
CA GLN A 623 -11.95 4.77 -34.24
C GLN A 623 -11.07 5.60 -35.17
N GLY A 624 -9.80 5.22 -35.32
CA GLY A 624 -8.82 5.95 -36.14
C GLY A 624 -7.41 5.40 -35.95
N VAL A 625 -6.53 5.61 -36.93
CA VAL A 625 -5.12 5.18 -36.89
C VAL A 625 -4.33 5.85 -38.00
N ASP A 626 -3.07 6.21 -37.75
CA ASP A 626 -2.14 6.65 -38.77
C ASP A 626 -1.19 5.52 -39.20
N THR A 627 -0.80 5.49 -40.47
CA THR A 627 0.14 4.51 -41.05
C THR A 627 1.62 4.90 -40.87
N ALA A 628 1.88 6.08 -40.30
CA ALA A 628 3.19 6.61 -39.96
C ALA A 628 3.06 7.58 -38.78
N ALA A 629 4.17 7.92 -38.13
CA ALA A 629 4.20 9.02 -37.17
C ALA A 629 4.02 10.36 -37.91
N VAL A 630 2.82 10.94 -37.82
CA VAL A 630 2.47 12.25 -38.39
C VAL A 630 2.77 13.39 -37.41
N ALA A 631 2.57 14.66 -37.82
CA ALA A 631 2.78 15.84 -36.98
C ALA A 631 1.50 16.38 -36.30
N THR A 632 0.32 16.03 -36.82
CA THR A 632 -0.99 16.47 -36.31
C THR A 632 -1.64 15.40 -35.42
N ALA A 633 -2.74 15.73 -34.75
CA ALA A 633 -3.57 14.71 -34.10
C ALA A 633 -4.07 13.68 -35.13
N THR A 634 -4.16 12.42 -34.72
CA THR A 634 -4.77 11.36 -35.54
C THR A 634 -6.23 11.67 -35.80
N ALA A 635 -6.66 11.57 -37.05
CA ALA A 635 -8.06 11.74 -37.43
C ALA A 635 -8.91 10.57 -36.89
N VAL A 636 -10.07 10.89 -36.34
CA VAL A 636 -11.04 9.91 -35.82
C VAL A 636 -12.39 10.01 -36.52
N VAL A 637 -13.07 8.87 -36.61
CA VAL A 637 -14.44 8.73 -37.12
C VAL A 637 -15.28 7.95 -36.12
N ASP A 638 -16.60 7.93 -36.29
CA ASP A 638 -17.50 7.13 -35.44
C ASP A 638 -17.16 5.63 -35.51
N GLY A 639 -17.24 4.95 -34.36
CA GLY A 639 -17.16 3.50 -34.25
C GLY A 639 -18.52 2.85 -34.53
N THR A 640 -18.61 2.00 -35.55
CA THR A 640 -19.89 1.57 -36.14
C THR A 640 -20.26 0.09 -35.94
N SER A 641 -19.56 -0.66 -35.07
CA SER A 641 -19.70 -2.13 -35.05
C SER A 641 -19.57 -2.84 -33.70
N ILE A 642 -19.17 -2.16 -32.61
CA ILE A 642 -18.72 -2.85 -31.38
C ILE A 642 -19.08 -2.06 -30.12
N SER A 643 -19.73 -2.74 -29.17
CA SER A 643 -20.05 -2.20 -27.84
C SER A 643 -18.81 -1.74 -27.09
N ARG A 644 -18.93 -0.57 -26.45
CA ARG A 644 -18.01 -0.05 -25.45
C ARG A 644 -18.59 -0.32 -24.06
N LEU A 645 -17.72 -0.38 -23.05
CA LEU A 645 -18.11 -0.61 -21.67
C LEU A 645 -17.43 0.44 -20.78
N ILE A 646 -18.19 1.13 -19.93
CA ILE A 646 -17.63 1.89 -18.79
C ILE A 646 -17.74 0.99 -17.56
N ARG A 647 -16.60 0.67 -16.97
CA ARG A 647 -16.53 -0.12 -15.74
C ARG A 647 -16.12 0.74 -14.56
N LYS A 648 -17.06 1.03 -13.67
CA LYS A 648 -16.81 1.64 -12.36
C LYS A 648 -16.13 0.61 -11.43
N ILE A 649 -15.00 0.97 -10.80
CA ILE A 649 -14.34 0.17 -9.76
C ILE A 649 -13.83 1.06 -8.61
N GLY A 650 -13.59 0.46 -7.43
CA GLY A 650 -13.15 1.13 -6.20
C GLY A 650 -14.33 1.70 -5.39
N PRO A 651 -14.20 1.91 -4.07
CA PRO A 651 -15.33 2.17 -3.16
C PRO A 651 -15.98 3.56 -3.27
N GLY A 652 -15.45 4.48 -4.09
CA GLY A 652 -16.03 5.82 -4.28
C GLY A 652 -17.30 5.83 -5.14
N THR A 653 -17.85 7.02 -5.42
CA THR A 653 -19.11 7.19 -6.19
C THR A 653 -18.85 7.84 -7.55
N LEU A 654 -19.37 7.24 -8.63
CA LEU A 654 -19.41 7.86 -9.97
C LEU A 654 -20.79 8.45 -10.19
N VAL A 655 -20.91 9.77 -10.21
CA VAL A 655 -22.17 10.46 -10.45
C VAL A 655 -22.34 10.76 -11.93
N LEU A 656 -23.45 10.31 -12.48
CA LEU A 656 -23.91 10.63 -13.83
C LEU A 656 -24.97 11.72 -13.68
N ASP A 657 -24.55 12.96 -13.87
CA ASP A 657 -25.42 14.13 -13.77
C ASP A 657 -25.90 14.53 -15.17
N ASN A 658 -25.23 15.47 -15.82
CA ASN A 658 -25.47 15.81 -17.22
C ASN A 658 -24.51 15.04 -18.14
N PHE A 659 -24.84 13.80 -18.45
CA PHE A 659 -24.04 12.90 -19.29
C PHE A 659 -24.79 12.53 -20.57
N THR A 660 -24.09 12.51 -21.71
CA THR A 660 -24.67 12.15 -23.01
C THR A 660 -23.81 11.18 -23.82
N CYS A 661 -24.45 10.44 -24.73
CA CYS A 661 -23.81 9.47 -25.64
C CYS A 661 -24.25 9.70 -27.08
N ASN A 662 -23.37 10.28 -27.88
CA ASN A 662 -23.68 10.72 -29.24
C ASN A 662 -22.58 10.31 -30.23
N LYS A 663 -22.85 10.50 -31.52
CA LYS A 663 -21.85 10.48 -32.58
C LYS A 663 -21.06 11.80 -32.60
N LEU A 664 -19.97 11.84 -33.36
CA LEU A 664 -19.14 13.04 -33.53
C LEU A 664 -19.96 14.26 -34.00
N ASP A 665 -20.94 14.04 -34.89
CA ASP A 665 -21.85 15.07 -35.41
C ASP A 665 -22.94 15.53 -34.41
N GLY A 666 -23.00 14.93 -33.22
CA GLY A 666 -24.00 15.21 -32.20
C GLY A 666 -25.31 14.42 -32.34
N SER A 667 -25.49 13.61 -33.38
CA SER A 667 -26.66 12.76 -33.53
C SER A 667 -26.67 11.59 -32.51
N ASP A 668 -27.85 11.06 -32.23
CA ASP A 668 -28.02 9.90 -31.35
C ASP A 668 -27.31 8.66 -31.91
N ASN A 669 -26.56 7.97 -31.05
CA ASN A 669 -25.79 6.78 -31.45
C ASN A 669 -26.65 5.48 -31.55
N LYS A 670 -27.95 5.62 -31.83
CA LYS A 670 -28.99 4.57 -31.80
C LYS A 670 -29.23 3.93 -33.16
N THR A 671 -28.25 3.18 -33.71
CA THR A 671 -28.41 2.48 -35.01
C THR A 671 -28.07 1.00 -34.94
N GLY A 672 -29.11 0.15 -35.03
CA GLY A 672 -29.01 -1.32 -34.96
C GLY A 672 -29.00 -1.85 -33.52
N ASN A 673 -29.19 -3.16 -33.34
CA ASN A 673 -29.20 -3.84 -32.03
C ASN A 673 -27.82 -3.87 -31.31
N ASN A 674 -26.84 -3.11 -31.81
CA ASN A 674 -25.50 -3.04 -31.25
C ASN A 674 -25.40 -1.79 -30.36
N TRP A 675 -25.75 -1.92 -29.09
CA TRP A 675 -25.59 -0.85 -28.11
C TRP A 675 -24.12 -0.50 -27.94
N ASN A 676 -23.75 0.73 -28.31
CA ASN A 676 -22.36 1.19 -28.27
C ASN A 676 -21.85 1.51 -26.86
N LEU A 677 -22.69 1.50 -25.82
CA LEU A 677 -22.27 1.66 -24.43
C LEU A 677 -23.04 0.75 -23.47
N ALA A 678 -22.31 0.07 -22.58
CA ALA A 678 -22.83 -0.61 -21.40
C ALA A 678 -22.12 -0.09 -20.14
N PHE A 679 -22.70 -0.32 -18.96
CA PHE A 679 -22.08 0.01 -17.68
C PHE A 679 -21.89 -1.24 -16.82
N THR A 680 -20.77 -1.30 -16.09
CA THR A 680 -20.56 -2.32 -15.05
C THR A 680 -20.02 -1.67 -13.79
N VAL A 681 -20.59 -2.01 -12.63
CA VAL A 681 -19.98 -1.68 -11.33
C VAL A 681 -19.29 -2.92 -10.78
N GLY A 682 -17.99 -2.81 -10.54
CA GLY A 682 -17.17 -3.73 -9.76
C GLY A 682 -16.27 -4.71 -10.50
N LYS A 683 -15.30 -5.25 -9.76
CA LYS A 683 -14.11 -5.97 -10.24
C LYS A 683 -14.36 -7.47 -10.43
N GLY A 684 -15.47 -7.82 -11.06
CA GLY A 684 -15.79 -9.21 -11.42
C GLY A 684 -16.13 -10.05 -10.19
N ASN A 685 -15.82 -11.34 -10.23
CA ASN A 685 -16.40 -12.39 -9.37
C ASN A 685 -16.09 -12.34 -7.85
N ASN A 686 -15.65 -11.21 -7.28
CA ASN A 686 -15.29 -11.10 -5.86
C ASN A 686 -16.38 -10.35 -5.07
N SER A 687 -16.74 -10.83 -3.87
CA SER A 687 -17.88 -10.35 -3.04
C SER A 687 -17.63 -9.04 -2.27
N VAL A 688 -16.85 -8.13 -2.86
CA VAL A 688 -16.36 -6.86 -2.27
C VAL A 688 -17.22 -5.68 -2.71
N PHE A 689 -17.45 -4.71 -1.81
CA PHE A 689 -18.16 -3.47 -2.17
C PHE A 689 -17.30 -2.59 -3.09
N ASP A 690 -17.77 -2.35 -4.31
CA ASP A 690 -17.06 -1.62 -5.38
C ASP A 690 -17.70 -0.23 -5.66
N GLY A 691 -18.31 0.36 -4.64
CA GLY A 691 -18.87 1.71 -4.65
C GLY A 691 -20.23 1.81 -5.35
N ALA A 692 -20.58 3.05 -5.69
CA ALA A 692 -21.84 3.40 -6.35
C ALA A 692 -21.65 3.97 -7.76
N ILE A 693 -22.67 3.81 -8.60
CA ILE A 693 -23.01 4.78 -9.64
C ILE A 693 -24.25 5.53 -9.15
N ARG A 694 -24.21 6.88 -9.14
CA ARG A 694 -25.38 7.73 -8.82
C ARG A 694 -26.03 8.23 -10.10
N GLU A 695 -27.34 8.07 -10.22
CA GLU A 695 -28.19 8.79 -11.18
C GLU A 695 -28.82 9.98 -10.45
N THR A 696 -28.71 11.22 -10.96
CA THR A 696 -29.29 12.43 -10.31
C THR A 696 -30.67 12.83 -10.81
N GLY A 697 -31.14 12.24 -11.91
CA GLY A 697 -32.37 12.63 -12.60
C GLY A 697 -32.32 13.99 -13.33
N ASN A 698 -31.22 14.71 -13.20
CA ASN A 698 -31.01 16.06 -13.71
C ASN A 698 -30.65 16.08 -15.21
N GLY A 699 -31.07 17.13 -15.92
CA GLY A 699 -30.85 17.26 -17.37
C GLY A 699 -31.76 16.36 -18.23
N ALA A 700 -32.10 16.85 -19.42
CA ALA A 700 -33.08 16.20 -20.32
C ALA A 700 -32.68 14.80 -20.86
N SER A 701 -31.48 14.33 -20.54
CA SER A 701 -30.94 13.03 -20.98
C SER A 701 -30.85 11.99 -19.86
N ASN A 702 -30.75 12.39 -18.58
CA ASN A 702 -30.42 11.44 -17.49
C ASN A 702 -31.55 10.43 -17.23
N SER A 703 -32.80 10.87 -17.27
CA SER A 703 -33.99 9.99 -17.25
C SER A 703 -34.06 9.00 -18.44
N THR A 704 -33.23 9.18 -19.47
CA THR A 704 -33.17 8.31 -20.66
C THR A 704 -31.85 7.56 -20.85
N LEU A 705 -30.89 7.78 -19.94
CA LEU A 705 -29.49 7.42 -20.11
C LEU A 705 -29.30 5.90 -20.08
N PHE A 706 -29.87 5.27 -19.05
CA PHE A 706 -29.97 3.81 -18.95
C PHE A 706 -31.24 3.25 -19.57
N SER A 707 -32.25 4.05 -19.94
CA SER A 707 -33.45 3.51 -20.61
C SER A 707 -33.13 2.85 -21.97
N ASN A 708 -31.91 3.03 -22.46
CA ASN A 708 -31.38 2.45 -23.69
C ASN A 708 -30.05 1.68 -23.53
N SER A 709 -29.55 1.44 -22.30
CA SER A 709 -28.25 0.76 -22.09
C SER A 709 -28.28 -0.13 -20.86
N PRO A 710 -27.79 -1.37 -20.92
CA PRO A 710 -27.80 -2.28 -19.79
C PRO A 710 -26.84 -1.81 -18.69
N LEU A 711 -27.31 -1.82 -17.45
CA LEU A 711 -26.51 -1.62 -16.24
C LEU A 711 -26.25 -2.98 -15.58
N THR A 712 -24.98 -3.37 -15.49
CA THR A 712 -24.57 -4.59 -14.79
C THR A 712 -23.98 -4.24 -13.42
N LEU A 713 -24.50 -4.82 -12.34
CA LEU A 713 -23.95 -4.64 -11.00
C LEU A 713 -23.23 -5.92 -10.52
N VAL A 714 -22.01 -5.76 -9.98
CA VAL A 714 -21.13 -6.84 -9.51
C VAL A 714 -20.38 -6.38 -8.25
N GLY A 715 -21.03 -6.47 -7.09
CA GLY A 715 -20.51 -5.97 -5.81
C GLY A 715 -20.69 -4.46 -5.61
N GLY A 716 -21.42 -3.78 -6.49
CA GLY A 716 -21.74 -2.36 -6.35
C GLY A 716 -23.23 -2.08 -6.23
N VAL A 717 -23.56 -0.80 -6.00
CA VAL A 717 -24.93 -0.30 -5.89
C VAL A 717 -25.29 0.71 -6.98
N LEU A 718 -26.57 0.76 -7.34
CA LEU A 718 -27.18 1.92 -7.98
C LEU A 718 -27.64 2.88 -6.88
N GLU A 719 -27.01 4.05 -6.79
CA GLU A 719 -27.44 5.12 -5.91
C GLU A 719 -28.47 6.01 -6.62
N LEU A 720 -29.62 6.16 -5.99
CA LEU A 720 -30.77 6.85 -6.53
C LEU A 720 -30.83 8.27 -5.98
N ASP A 721 -30.78 9.25 -6.87
CA ASP A 721 -30.99 10.66 -6.57
C ASP A 721 -31.94 11.27 -7.62
N GLY A 722 -32.76 12.22 -7.21
CA GLY A 722 -33.90 12.76 -7.96
C GLY A 722 -35.04 11.78 -8.31
N VAL A 723 -34.79 10.47 -8.44
CA VAL A 723 -35.68 9.52 -9.16
C VAL A 723 -35.80 8.16 -8.46
N ASP A 724 -37.02 7.60 -8.47
CA ASP A 724 -37.31 6.23 -8.00
C ASP A 724 -36.97 5.15 -9.05
N CYS A 725 -36.58 3.97 -8.60
CA CYS A 725 -36.25 2.86 -9.49
C CYS A 725 -37.47 1.98 -9.83
N THR A 726 -37.97 2.13 -11.05
CA THR A 726 -39.02 1.26 -11.64
C THR A 726 -38.49 0.34 -12.76
N ARG A 727 -37.16 0.22 -12.87
CA ARG A 727 -36.46 -0.48 -13.96
C ARG A 727 -36.83 -1.96 -14.07
N GLY A 728 -36.69 -2.50 -15.28
CA GLY A 728 -36.79 -3.94 -15.54
C GLY A 728 -35.54 -4.71 -15.12
N LEU A 729 -35.64 -6.04 -15.15
CA LEU A 729 -34.52 -6.97 -14.98
C LEU A 729 -34.35 -7.79 -16.25
N ASP A 730 -33.32 -7.43 -17.00
CA ASP A 730 -32.80 -8.09 -18.19
C ASP A 730 -31.45 -7.44 -18.58
N ASN A 731 -30.70 -8.11 -19.45
CA ASN A 731 -29.47 -7.60 -20.05
C ASN A 731 -29.73 -6.80 -21.34
N HIS A 732 -30.93 -6.21 -21.48
CA HIS A 732 -31.36 -5.48 -22.68
C HIS A 732 -31.65 -4.00 -22.35
N THR A 733 -32.33 -3.33 -23.28
CA THR A 733 -32.70 -1.92 -23.29
C THR A 733 -33.48 -1.51 -22.03
N GLY A 734 -32.85 -0.80 -21.10
CA GLY A 734 -33.53 -0.29 -19.89
C GLY A 734 -33.37 -1.14 -18.62
N GLY A 735 -32.83 -2.35 -18.75
CA GLY A 735 -32.74 -3.33 -17.66
C GLY A 735 -31.53 -3.16 -16.75
N ILE A 736 -31.69 -3.63 -15.50
CA ILE A 736 -30.58 -3.93 -14.59
C ILE A 736 -30.28 -5.44 -14.70
N ASP A 737 -29.01 -5.80 -14.82
CA ASP A 737 -28.51 -7.17 -14.83
C ASP A 737 -27.57 -7.41 -13.64
N ALA A 738 -27.65 -8.60 -13.05
CA ALA A 738 -26.87 -8.98 -11.87
C ALA A 738 -25.79 -9.99 -12.27
N ALA A 739 -24.57 -9.50 -12.57
CA ALA A 739 -23.52 -10.43 -12.96
C ALA A 739 -22.86 -11.11 -11.73
N TRP A 740 -22.92 -12.43 -11.78
CA TRP A 740 -22.09 -13.45 -11.14
C TRP A 740 -21.22 -13.04 -9.94
N SER A 741 -21.48 -13.70 -8.80
CA SER A 741 -20.62 -13.79 -7.59
C SER A 741 -20.36 -12.51 -6.78
N GLY A 742 -20.37 -11.31 -7.37
CA GLY A 742 -20.15 -10.06 -6.61
C GLY A 742 -21.35 -9.59 -5.78
N GLY A 743 -22.58 -9.89 -6.21
CA GLY A 743 -23.81 -9.33 -5.66
C GLY A 743 -24.23 -8.03 -6.36
N MET A 744 -25.33 -7.40 -5.91
CA MET A 744 -25.77 -6.08 -6.40
C MET A 744 -26.61 -5.37 -5.34
N GLY A 745 -26.93 -4.09 -5.53
CA GLY A 745 -27.74 -3.37 -4.57
C GLY A 745 -28.18 -1.96 -4.93
N PHE A 746 -28.73 -1.26 -3.94
CA PHE A 746 -29.32 0.07 -4.07
C PHE A 746 -28.92 0.97 -2.90
N ALA A 747 -28.82 2.27 -3.18
CA ALA A 747 -28.62 3.32 -2.17
C ALA A 747 -29.53 4.52 -2.49
N ALA A 748 -29.75 5.40 -1.51
CA ALA A 748 -30.54 6.62 -1.68
C ALA A 748 -29.74 7.86 -1.26
N HIS A 749 -29.80 8.89 -2.09
CA HIS A 749 -29.15 10.18 -1.89
C HIS A 749 -30.16 11.33 -2.14
N GLY A 750 -30.05 12.42 -1.39
CA GLY A 750 -30.88 13.62 -1.56
C GLY A 750 -32.36 13.42 -1.22
N GLY A 751 -32.69 12.42 -0.40
CA GLY A 751 -34.04 12.02 0.00
C GLY A 751 -34.32 10.54 -0.20
N ASN A 752 -35.33 10.01 0.51
CA ASN A 752 -35.73 8.60 0.42
C ASN A 752 -36.17 8.21 -1.00
N ARG A 753 -35.88 6.97 -1.41
CA ARG A 753 -36.10 6.47 -2.77
C ARG A 753 -36.82 5.14 -2.78
N ILE A 754 -37.75 4.97 -3.71
CA ILE A 754 -38.52 3.74 -3.88
C ILE A 754 -37.82 2.84 -4.89
N VAL A 755 -37.69 1.55 -4.55
CA VAL A 755 -37.36 0.49 -5.51
C VAL A 755 -38.60 -0.40 -5.69
N ASN A 756 -39.22 -0.28 -6.86
CA ASN A 756 -40.32 -1.14 -7.31
C ASN A 756 -40.03 -1.62 -8.74
N LEU A 757 -39.15 -2.60 -8.86
CA LEU A 757 -38.72 -3.19 -10.11
C LEU A 757 -39.90 -3.71 -10.93
N PHE A 758 -39.78 -3.54 -12.25
CA PHE A 758 -40.84 -3.66 -13.26
C PHE A 758 -41.97 -2.61 -13.20
N GLY A 759 -42.00 -1.72 -12.20
CA GLY A 759 -42.94 -0.61 -12.13
C GLY A 759 -44.41 -0.99 -11.97
N ASN A 760 -44.71 -2.26 -11.67
CA ASN A 760 -46.09 -2.75 -11.54
C ASN A 760 -46.77 -2.14 -10.30
N ALA A 761 -48.04 -1.74 -10.44
CA ALA A 761 -48.82 -1.12 -9.36
C ALA A 761 -48.95 -2.04 -8.12
N THR A 762 -49.04 -3.35 -8.34
CA THR A 762 -48.76 -4.36 -7.32
C THR A 762 -47.29 -4.80 -7.49
N PRO A 763 -46.40 -4.54 -6.50
CA PRO A 763 -45.01 -4.91 -6.61
C PRO A 763 -44.82 -6.40 -6.89
N SER A 764 -44.03 -6.72 -7.91
CA SER A 764 -43.84 -8.10 -8.37
C SER A 764 -42.81 -8.82 -7.50
N ARG A 765 -43.06 -10.08 -7.16
CA ARG A 765 -42.12 -10.90 -6.39
C ARG A 765 -40.82 -11.15 -7.19
N LEU A 766 -39.69 -11.03 -6.52
CA LEU A 766 -38.36 -11.37 -7.02
C LEU A 766 -37.90 -12.69 -6.41
N ASP A 767 -37.25 -13.56 -7.20
CA ASP A 767 -36.78 -14.87 -6.73
C ASP A 767 -35.23 -14.90 -6.70
N TRP A 768 -34.62 -15.09 -5.52
CA TRP A 768 -33.16 -15.14 -5.35
C TRP A 768 -32.57 -16.36 -6.08
N GLY A 769 -31.72 -16.14 -7.07
CA GLY A 769 -31.12 -17.21 -7.88
C GLY A 769 -32.11 -17.94 -8.80
N GLY A 770 -33.28 -17.36 -9.09
CA GLY A 770 -34.28 -17.97 -9.98
C GLY A 770 -33.88 -17.95 -11.46
N SER A 771 -34.16 -19.04 -12.19
CA SER A 771 -33.68 -19.26 -13.56
C SER A 771 -34.21 -18.31 -14.63
N ASN A 772 -35.27 -17.56 -14.36
CA ASN A 772 -35.98 -16.77 -15.38
C ASN A 772 -35.60 -15.28 -15.39
N ARG A 773 -35.20 -14.71 -14.23
CA ARG A 773 -34.75 -13.31 -14.06
C ARG A 773 -33.82 -13.22 -12.86
N LEU A 774 -32.51 -13.31 -13.07
CA LEU A 774 -31.51 -13.31 -12.00
C LEU A 774 -31.31 -11.89 -11.44
N PHE A 775 -32.01 -11.54 -10.37
CA PHE A 775 -31.78 -10.29 -9.63
C PHE A 775 -30.57 -10.40 -8.68
N VAL A 776 -30.36 -11.56 -8.05
CA VAL A 776 -29.10 -11.87 -7.37
C VAL A 776 -28.78 -13.31 -7.72
N ALA A 777 -27.53 -13.59 -8.08
CA ALA A 777 -27.09 -14.91 -8.52
C ALA A 777 -27.32 -15.99 -7.43
N ALA A 778 -27.36 -17.26 -7.83
CA ALA A 778 -27.74 -18.35 -6.92
C ALA A 778 -26.65 -18.75 -5.90
N ALA A 779 -25.41 -18.27 -6.04
CA ALA A 779 -24.27 -18.66 -5.20
C ALA A 779 -24.43 -18.20 -3.74
N SER A 780 -23.86 -18.96 -2.80
CA SER A 780 -24.11 -18.84 -1.35
C SER A 780 -23.48 -17.63 -0.63
N ASP A 781 -22.68 -16.81 -1.30
CA ASP A 781 -22.12 -15.54 -0.76
C ASP A 781 -22.31 -14.38 -1.75
N THR A 782 -23.40 -14.39 -2.51
CA THR A 782 -23.79 -13.23 -3.34
C THR A 782 -24.71 -12.31 -2.52
N PRO A 783 -24.27 -11.11 -2.12
CA PRO A 783 -25.10 -10.22 -1.32
C PRO A 783 -26.13 -9.45 -2.16
N LEU A 784 -27.27 -9.14 -1.53
CA LEU A 784 -28.03 -7.94 -1.82
C LEU A 784 -27.44 -6.81 -0.96
N ILE A 785 -27.02 -5.71 -1.58
CA ILE A 785 -26.31 -4.62 -0.89
C ILE A 785 -27.27 -3.44 -0.68
N PHE A 786 -27.21 -2.79 0.48
CA PHE A 786 -27.89 -1.52 0.73
C PHE A 786 -26.94 -0.47 1.30
N GLY A 787 -27.15 0.77 0.84
CA GLY A 787 -26.31 1.91 1.20
C GLY A 787 -25.04 2.04 0.38
N SER A 788 -24.33 3.15 0.59
CA SER A 788 -23.07 3.49 -0.06
C SER A 788 -22.27 4.42 0.88
N THR A 789 -21.01 4.69 0.58
CA THR A 789 -20.20 5.67 1.32
C THR A 789 -20.73 7.11 1.24
N THR A 790 -21.58 7.42 0.26
CA THR A 790 -22.20 8.74 0.05
C THR A 790 -23.70 8.79 0.40
N ALA A 791 -24.34 7.66 0.70
CA ALA A 791 -25.79 7.60 0.93
C ALA A 791 -26.20 8.41 2.18
N ASP A 792 -27.27 9.20 2.07
CA ASP A 792 -27.81 10.02 3.17
C ASP A 792 -29.23 9.62 3.60
N SER A 793 -29.89 8.75 2.82
CA SER A 793 -31.32 8.50 2.86
C SER A 793 -31.67 7.01 2.80
N THR A 794 -32.96 6.67 3.00
CA THR A 794 -33.45 5.29 3.02
C THR A 794 -33.99 4.82 1.67
N VAL A 795 -33.68 3.57 1.29
CA VAL A 795 -34.31 2.83 0.18
C VAL A 795 -35.57 2.09 0.67
N ASP A 796 -36.76 2.46 0.18
CA ASP A 796 -38.01 1.71 0.35
C ASP A 796 -38.10 0.61 -0.74
N PHE A 797 -37.80 -0.63 -0.35
CA PHE A 797 -37.76 -1.78 -1.26
C PHE A 797 -39.10 -2.54 -1.24
N ARG A 798 -39.93 -2.25 -2.25
CA ARG A 798 -41.35 -2.68 -2.31
C ARG A 798 -41.59 -4.06 -2.89
N ASN A 799 -40.65 -4.60 -3.67
CA ASN A 799 -40.82 -5.93 -4.26
C ASN A 799 -40.73 -7.04 -3.19
N PRO A 800 -41.72 -7.93 -3.08
CA PRO A 800 -41.60 -9.11 -2.23
C PRO A 800 -40.43 -9.98 -2.66
N PHE A 801 -39.68 -10.53 -1.70
CA PHE A 801 -38.43 -11.20 -1.97
C PHE A 801 -38.44 -12.66 -1.53
N ASN A 802 -38.29 -13.57 -2.49
CA ASN A 802 -38.29 -15.00 -2.25
C ASN A 802 -36.85 -15.51 -2.11
N LEU A 803 -36.46 -15.84 -0.88
CA LEU A 803 -35.10 -16.22 -0.54
C LEU A 803 -34.71 -17.58 -1.14
N ASN A 804 -35.66 -18.49 -1.39
CA ASN A 804 -35.38 -19.81 -1.96
C ASN A 804 -36.55 -20.32 -2.82
N VAL A 805 -36.23 -20.82 -4.01
CA VAL A 805 -37.17 -21.49 -4.95
C VAL A 805 -36.90 -22.99 -5.09
N GLY A 806 -35.80 -23.47 -4.52
CA GLY A 806 -35.30 -24.84 -4.67
C GLY A 806 -35.55 -25.73 -3.47
N THR A 807 -34.77 -26.82 -3.41
CA THR A 807 -34.85 -27.87 -2.38
C THR A 807 -33.65 -27.90 -1.41
N GLY A 808 -32.56 -27.21 -1.74
CA GLY A 808 -31.37 -27.11 -0.88
C GLY A 808 -31.50 -26.05 0.21
N SER A 809 -30.67 -26.14 1.25
CA SER A 809 -30.49 -25.06 2.22
C SER A 809 -29.60 -23.97 1.63
N LEU A 810 -29.99 -22.70 1.76
CA LEU A 810 -29.25 -21.57 1.20
C LEU A 810 -29.14 -20.43 2.22
N ASP A 811 -27.95 -19.85 2.32
CA ASP A 811 -27.66 -18.64 3.09
C ASP A 811 -27.79 -17.41 2.18
N ARG A 812 -28.54 -16.40 2.63
CA ARG A 812 -28.83 -15.17 1.87
C ARG A 812 -28.33 -13.95 2.61
N TYR A 813 -27.33 -13.28 2.04
CA TYR A 813 -26.67 -12.14 2.64
C TYR A 813 -27.33 -10.83 2.21
N ILE A 814 -27.88 -10.08 3.17
CA ILE A 814 -28.11 -8.64 3.01
C ILE A 814 -26.91 -7.93 3.65
N ARG A 815 -26.20 -7.13 2.86
CA ARG A 815 -24.94 -6.48 3.23
C ARG A 815 -25.13 -4.97 3.29
N LEU A 816 -24.86 -4.37 4.46
CA LEU A 816 -25.15 -2.98 4.75
C LEU A 816 -23.87 -2.14 4.76
N VAL A 817 -23.91 -1.01 4.05
CA VAL A 817 -22.81 -0.05 3.92
C VAL A 817 -23.28 1.31 4.43
N ARG A 818 -22.77 1.74 5.60
CA ARG A 818 -23.15 3.04 6.18
C ARG A 818 -22.67 4.19 5.32
N GLY A 819 -23.61 5.06 4.96
CA GLY A 819 -23.34 6.35 4.36
C GLY A 819 -23.37 7.50 5.37
N VAL A 820 -23.25 8.73 4.87
CA VAL A 820 -23.14 9.96 5.66
C VAL A 820 -24.40 10.36 6.41
N GLY A 821 -25.57 9.83 6.04
CA GLY A 821 -26.83 10.12 6.74
C GLY A 821 -26.95 9.43 8.10
N THR A 822 -28.05 9.68 8.81
CA THR A 822 -28.38 9.04 10.10
C THR A 822 -29.56 8.06 10.04
N VAL A 823 -30.33 8.04 8.95
CA VAL A 823 -31.48 7.15 8.75
C VAL A 823 -31.06 5.74 8.28
N PRO A 824 -31.91 4.70 8.39
CA PRO A 824 -31.61 3.37 7.87
C PRO A 824 -31.30 3.37 6.36
N GLU A 825 -30.44 2.46 5.92
CA GLU A 825 -30.03 2.31 4.52
C GLU A 825 -31.16 1.78 3.67
N ALA A 826 -31.95 0.85 4.23
CA ALA A 826 -33.08 0.26 3.53
C ALA A 826 -34.21 -0.18 4.48
N GLU A 827 -35.41 -0.09 3.95
CA GLU A 827 -36.66 -0.57 4.53
C GLU A 827 -37.31 -1.57 3.55
N MET A 828 -37.52 -2.81 3.99
CA MET A 828 -38.14 -3.85 3.18
C MET A 828 -39.64 -3.93 3.43
N THR A 829 -40.40 -3.19 2.63
CA THR A 829 -41.88 -3.17 2.68
C THR A 829 -42.51 -4.33 1.89
N GLY A 830 -41.81 -4.92 0.92
CA GLY A 830 -42.34 -6.05 0.12
C GLY A 830 -42.44 -7.40 0.84
N GLY A 831 -41.64 -7.62 1.89
CA GLY A 831 -41.63 -8.85 2.68
C GLY A 831 -40.74 -9.98 2.13
N LEU A 832 -40.20 -10.77 3.07
CA LEU A 832 -39.31 -11.90 2.79
C LEU A 832 -40.06 -13.23 2.88
N VAL A 833 -40.00 -14.06 1.84
CA VAL A 833 -40.71 -15.35 1.75
C VAL A 833 -39.77 -16.49 1.37
N ASN A 834 -40.23 -17.74 1.55
CA ASN A 834 -39.66 -18.92 0.91
C ASN A 834 -40.81 -19.70 0.26
N THR A 835 -40.74 -19.96 -1.05
CA THR A 835 -41.72 -20.81 -1.77
C THR A 835 -41.15 -22.17 -2.18
N GLY A 836 -39.86 -22.40 -1.96
CA GLY A 836 -39.20 -23.69 -2.16
C GLY A 836 -39.42 -24.65 -1.00
N ALA A 837 -39.07 -25.92 -1.22
CA ALA A 837 -39.08 -26.94 -0.17
C ALA A 837 -37.79 -26.95 0.67
N GLY A 838 -36.75 -26.24 0.22
CA GLY A 838 -35.49 -26.08 0.94
C GLY A 838 -35.55 -25.08 2.09
N THR A 839 -34.45 -24.93 2.81
CA THR A 839 -34.30 -23.95 3.89
C THR A 839 -33.73 -22.64 3.36
N ALA A 840 -34.20 -21.50 3.88
CA ALA A 840 -33.71 -20.18 3.52
C ALA A 840 -33.27 -19.42 4.78
N ASN A 841 -31.97 -19.34 5.01
CA ASN A 841 -31.39 -18.57 6.11
C ASN A 841 -31.17 -17.12 5.64
N LEU A 842 -31.54 -16.15 6.48
CA LEU A 842 -31.26 -14.73 6.26
C LEU A 842 -30.05 -14.33 7.11
N ILE A 843 -29.08 -13.66 6.49
CA ILE A 843 -27.90 -13.11 7.16
C ILE A 843 -27.84 -11.62 6.87
N VAL A 844 -28.01 -10.80 7.91
CA VAL A 844 -27.88 -9.34 7.86
C VAL A 844 -26.50 -8.99 8.40
N SER A 845 -25.64 -8.41 7.56
CA SER A 845 -24.22 -8.21 7.85
C SER A 845 -23.79 -6.80 7.51
N GLY A 846 -23.00 -6.16 8.37
CA GLY A 846 -22.23 -5.00 7.96
C GLY A 846 -21.18 -5.39 6.91
N TYR A 847 -20.72 -4.42 6.14
CA TYR A 847 -19.57 -4.59 5.26
C TYR A 847 -18.26 -4.56 6.06
N THR A 848 -17.35 -5.49 5.77
CA THR A 848 -16.10 -5.72 6.53
C THR A 848 -14.83 -5.53 5.69
N GLY A 849 -14.92 -4.85 4.55
CA GLY A 849 -13.76 -4.56 3.71
C GLY A 849 -12.74 -3.61 4.35
N LEU A 850 -11.54 -3.56 3.77
CA LEU A 850 -10.52 -2.58 4.18
C LEU A 850 -11.04 -1.16 3.95
N GLY A 851 -11.00 -0.31 4.98
CA GLY A 851 -11.57 1.04 4.91
C GLY A 851 -13.11 1.07 4.88
N ALA A 852 -13.79 -0.01 5.26
CA ALA A 852 -15.24 -0.02 5.37
C ALA A 852 -15.74 1.12 6.29
N PRO A 853 -16.86 1.79 5.93
CA PRO A 853 -17.56 2.64 6.87
C PRO A 853 -18.13 1.79 8.02
N ALA A 854 -18.80 2.44 8.97
CA ALA A 854 -19.56 1.72 9.99
C ALA A 854 -20.59 0.77 9.34
N ALA A 855 -21.12 -0.16 10.14
CA ALA A 855 -22.21 -1.01 9.69
C ALA A 855 -23.54 -0.25 9.69
N GLY A 856 -24.43 -0.62 8.77
CA GLY A 856 -25.74 0.02 8.61
C GLY A 856 -26.89 -0.68 9.34
N THR A 857 -28.08 -0.13 9.14
CA THR A 857 -29.38 -0.56 9.67
C THR A 857 -30.32 -1.02 8.54
N LEU A 858 -30.88 -2.21 8.68
CA LEU A 858 -31.97 -2.72 7.85
C LEU A 858 -33.28 -2.70 8.64
N VAL A 859 -34.36 -2.19 8.03
CA VAL A 859 -35.71 -2.27 8.60
C VAL A 859 -36.54 -3.32 7.84
N LEU A 860 -37.20 -4.21 8.57
CA LEU A 860 -38.22 -5.11 8.05
C LEU A 860 -39.60 -4.61 8.52
N SER A 861 -40.33 -3.89 7.68
CA SER A 861 -41.58 -3.21 8.04
C SER A 861 -42.82 -3.69 7.29
N ASN A 862 -42.69 -4.70 6.41
CA ASN A 862 -43.83 -5.27 5.68
C ASN A 862 -45.04 -5.52 6.62
N SER A 863 -46.21 -5.04 6.20
CA SER A 863 -47.49 -5.26 6.88
C SER A 863 -47.99 -6.70 6.77
N GLY A 864 -47.44 -7.49 5.84
CA GLY A 864 -47.54 -8.94 5.81
C GLY A 864 -46.38 -9.65 6.52
N ASN A 865 -46.59 -10.93 6.86
CA ASN A 865 -45.57 -11.74 7.53
C ASN A 865 -44.33 -11.98 6.65
N ASN A 866 -43.15 -11.92 7.26
CA ASN A 866 -41.92 -12.50 6.69
C ASN A 866 -41.91 -14.01 6.98
N THR A 867 -42.06 -14.84 5.94
CA THR A 867 -42.41 -16.28 6.04
C THR A 867 -41.30 -17.25 5.61
N TYR A 868 -40.08 -16.78 5.39
CA TYR A 868 -38.93 -17.67 5.16
C TYR A 868 -38.69 -18.61 6.33
N ASN A 869 -38.17 -19.81 6.08
CA ASN A 869 -38.20 -20.93 7.04
C ASN A 869 -36.87 -21.27 7.74
N GLY A 870 -35.78 -20.56 7.42
CA GLY A 870 -34.47 -20.75 8.05
C GLY A 870 -34.15 -19.73 9.15
N THR A 871 -32.90 -19.73 9.61
CA THR A 871 -32.41 -18.86 10.67
C THR A 871 -32.35 -17.39 10.24
N THR A 872 -32.21 -16.50 11.23
CA THR A 872 -31.91 -15.07 11.02
C THR A 872 -30.64 -14.74 11.77
N THR A 873 -29.56 -14.39 11.11
CA THR A 873 -28.29 -14.00 11.77
C THR A 873 -28.01 -12.53 11.54
N VAL A 874 -27.75 -11.78 12.61
CA VAL A 874 -27.28 -10.39 12.55
C VAL A 874 -25.82 -10.34 13.00
N GLN A 875 -24.92 -9.79 12.18
CA GLN A 875 -23.48 -9.87 12.40
C GLN A 875 -22.68 -8.69 11.85
N ASN A 876 -21.39 -8.63 12.17
CA ASN A 876 -20.43 -7.64 11.65
C ASN A 876 -20.92 -6.19 11.84
N GLY A 877 -21.36 -5.85 13.05
CA GLY A 877 -21.83 -4.50 13.39
C GLY A 877 -23.24 -4.13 12.91
N ALA A 878 -23.90 -4.93 12.06
CA ALA A 878 -25.19 -4.54 11.50
C ALA A 878 -26.30 -4.40 12.55
N THR A 879 -27.23 -3.49 12.28
CA THR A 879 -28.49 -3.36 13.01
C THR A 879 -29.64 -3.92 12.16
N LEU A 880 -30.50 -4.73 12.79
CA LEU A 880 -31.75 -5.21 12.20
C LEU A 880 -32.93 -4.74 13.04
N LEU A 881 -33.80 -3.90 12.47
CA LEU A 881 -35.05 -3.47 13.10
C LEU A 881 -36.23 -4.25 12.50
N VAL A 882 -36.86 -5.09 13.32
CA VAL A 882 -38.08 -5.82 12.96
C VAL A 882 -39.28 -4.99 13.42
N ASN A 883 -39.86 -4.20 12.50
CA ASN A 883 -41.05 -3.37 12.75
C ASN A 883 -42.35 -4.04 12.26
N GLY A 884 -42.24 -5.00 11.34
CA GLY A 884 -43.32 -5.89 10.91
C GLY A 884 -43.35 -7.21 11.69
N ILE A 885 -43.78 -8.29 11.03
CA ILE A 885 -43.87 -9.63 11.65
C ILE A 885 -42.82 -10.56 11.05
N LEU A 886 -42.05 -11.24 11.92
CA LEU A 886 -41.22 -12.39 11.57
C LEU A 886 -41.96 -13.68 11.99
N SER A 887 -42.40 -14.49 11.02
CA SER A 887 -43.38 -15.56 11.24
C SER A 887 -42.90 -16.68 12.14
N SER A 888 -43.85 -17.42 12.73
CA SER A 888 -43.56 -18.56 13.60
C SER A 888 -42.69 -19.59 12.90
N ASN A 889 -41.56 -19.92 13.54
CA ASN A 889 -40.61 -20.94 13.09
C ASN A 889 -39.71 -21.35 14.26
N PRO A 890 -39.30 -22.62 14.40
CA PRO A 890 -38.32 -23.04 15.41
C PRO A 890 -36.88 -22.59 15.11
N ALA A 891 -36.56 -22.12 13.90
CA ALA A 891 -35.23 -21.62 13.55
C ALA A 891 -34.92 -20.30 14.26
N MET A 892 -33.70 -20.22 14.78
CA MET A 892 -33.26 -19.17 15.70
C MET A 892 -32.98 -17.83 15.00
N VAL A 893 -33.20 -16.74 15.75
CA VAL A 893 -32.61 -15.43 15.51
C VAL A 893 -31.35 -15.31 16.36
N THR A 894 -30.19 -15.12 15.73
CA THR A 894 -28.89 -15.03 16.41
C THR A 894 -28.30 -13.65 16.22
N VAL A 895 -27.89 -13.00 17.30
CA VAL A 895 -27.19 -11.71 17.27
C VAL A 895 -25.72 -11.94 17.67
N ALA A 896 -24.81 -11.74 16.73
CA ALA A 896 -23.38 -11.92 16.96
C ALA A 896 -22.74 -10.68 17.62
N ALA A 897 -21.49 -10.81 18.06
CA ALA A 897 -20.71 -9.70 18.61
C ALA A 897 -20.76 -8.46 17.72
N THR A 898 -20.88 -7.28 18.33
CA THR A 898 -21.04 -5.94 17.73
C THR A 898 -22.33 -5.66 16.97
N ALA A 899 -23.16 -6.66 16.67
CA ALA A 899 -24.41 -6.49 15.96
C ALA A 899 -25.59 -6.16 16.90
N THR A 900 -26.64 -5.55 16.36
CA THR A 900 -27.83 -5.13 17.10
C THR A 900 -29.11 -5.69 16.48
N LEU A 901 -30.00 -6.25 17.30
CA LEU A 901 -31.38 -6.56 16.93
C LEU A 901 -32.33 -5.62 17.68
N GLY A 902 -33.37 -5.15 17.00
CA GLY A 902 -34.40 -4.32 17.60
C GLY A 902 -35.68 -4.25 16.76
N GLY A 903 -36.39 -3.14 16.90
CA GLY A 903 -37.63 -2.80 16.17
C GLY A 903 -38.90 -2.85 17.03
N THR A 904 -40.00 -2.34 16.51
CA THR A 904 -41.30 -2.24 17.22
C THR A 904 -42.29 -3.37 16.90
N GLY A 905 -41.82 -4.44 16.26
CA GLY A 905 -42.65 -5.46 15.64
C GLY A 905 -42.86 -6.70 16.49
N THR A 906 -43.10 -7.84 15.80
CA THR A 906 -43.32 -9.13 16.45
C THR A 906 -42.43 -10.21 15.85
N ILE A 907 -41.61 -10.84 16.68
CA ILE A 907 -40.76 -11.98 16.36
C ILE A 907 -41.40 -13.24 16.95
N LEU A 908 -41.77 -14.22 16.12
CA LEU A 908 -42.37 -15.49 16.56
C LEU A 908 -41.35 -16.64 16.55
N ARG A 909 -40.08 -16.32 16.84
CA ARG A 909 -38.92 -17.23 16.78
C ARG A 909 -38.07 -17.11 18.05
N PRO A 910 -37.34 -18.15 18.46
CA PRO A 910 -36.43 -18.04 19.59
C PRO A 910 -35.26 -17.11 19.24
N ILE A 911 -34.79 -16.34 20.22
CA ILE A 911 -33.70 -15.36 20.06
C ILE A 911 -32.53 -15.74 20.96
N THR A 912 -31.31 -15.71 20.42
CA THR A 912 -30.06 -15.74 21.21
C THR A 912 -29.20 -14.54 20.87
N VAL A 913 -28.75 -13.84 21.90
CA VAL A 913 -27.82 -12.71 21.82
C VAL A 913 -26.49 -13.17 22.39
N ASN A 914 -25.50 -13.32 21.53
CA ASN A 914 -24.20 -13.84 21.91
C ASN A 914 -23.38 -12.76 22.65
N ALA A 915 -22.30 -13.18 23.31
CA ALA A 915 -21.33 -12.27 23.92
C ALA A 915 -20.93 -11.10 22.96
N GLY A 916 -21.07 -9.86 23.44
CA GLY A 916 -20.81 -8.63 22.71
C GLY A 916 -21.88 -8.21 21.68
N GLY A 917 -22.94 -9.00 21.47
CA GLY A 917 -24.11 -8.60 20.67
C GLY A 917 -25.12 -7.81 21.50
N THR A 918 -26.02 -7.07 20.84
CA THR A 918 -26.98 -6.17 21.49
C THR A 918 -28.43 -6.49 21.08
N LEU A 919 -29.32 -6.53 22.06
CA LEU A 919 -30.77 -6.46 21.86
C LEU A 919 -31.26 -5.11 22.38
N ALA A 920 -31.80 -4.29 21.47
CA ALA A 920 -32.39 -2.98 21.74
C ALA A 920 -33.87 -3.04 21.32
N PRO A 921 -34.81 -3.33 22.23
CA PRO A 921 -36.24 -3.36 21.90
C PRO A 921 -36.68 -2.01 21.34
N GLY A 922 -37.71 -1.99 20.48
CA GLY A 922 -38.20 -0.74 19.90
C GLY A 922 -37.37 -0.24 18.72
N ALA A 923 -37.87 0.83 18.09
CA ALA A 923 -37.07 1.68 17.19
C ALA A 923 -36.57 2.93 17.94
N SER A 924 -36.37 2.77 19.26
CA SER A 924 -35.75 3.71 20.18
C SER A 924 -36.44 5.08 20.34
N PRO A 925 -37.45 5.22 21.24
CA PRO A 925 -38.06 4.17 22.06
C PRO A 925 -39.12 3.29 21.36
N GLY A 926 -39.45 2.13 21.91
CA GLY A 926 -40.62 1.34 21.51
C GLY A 926 -40.75 -0.06 22.14
N ILE A 927 -41.75 -0.83 21.66
CA ILE A 927 -42.06 -2.17 22.20
C ILE A 927 -41.72 -3.24 21.17
N LEU A 928 -40.81 -4.17 21.49
CA LEU A 928 -40.55 -5.37 20.68
C LEU A 928 -41.27 -6.57 21.32
N THR A 929 -42.02 -7.35 20.53
CA THR A 929 -42.73 -8.54 21.04
C THR A 929 -42.08 -9.84 20.57
N VAL A 930 -41.80 -10.76 21.50
CA VAL A 930 -41.36 -12.13 21.21
C VAL A 930 -42.52 -13.09 21.52
N GLY A 931 -43.32 -13.37 20.48
CA GLY A 931 -44.60 -14.09 20.57
C GLY A 931 -44.48 -15.61 20.43
N ASP A 932 -45.62 -16.31 20.43
CA ASP A 932 -45.75 -17.76 20.19
C ASP A 932 -44.99 -18.65 21.21
N GLY A 933 -44.86 -18.20 22.46
CA GLY A 933 -44.22 -18.96 23.53
C GLY A 933 -42.73 -19.18 23.30
N ARG A 934 -42.07 -18.25 22.60
CA ARG A 934 -40.66 -18.34 22.21
C ARG A 934 -39.75 -17.73 23.26
N ASP A 935 -38.59 -18.36 23.42
CA ASP A 935 -37.60 -17.99 24.42
C ASP A 935 -36.60 -16.95 23.91
N VAL A 936 -36.04 -16.17 24.85
CA VAL A 936 -34.92 -15.24 24.63
C VAL A 936 -33.75 -15.62 25.53
N VAL A 937 -32.56 -15.72 24.96
CA VAL A 937 -31.31 -15.98 25.70
C VAL A 937 -30.36 -14.81 25.52
N LEU A 938 -29.99 -14.17 26.63
CA LEU A 938 -28.94 -13.15 26.69
C LEU A 938 -27.69 -13.80 27.31
N GLU A 939 -26.72 -14.19 26.48
CA GLU A 939 -25.49 -14.83 26.96
C GLU A 939 -24.60 -13.88 27.78
N SER A 940 -23.69 -14.43 28.59
CA SER A 940 -22.70 -13.66 29.34
C SER A 940 -21.96 -12.64 28.46
N GLY A 941 -22.01 -11.37 28.86
CA GLY A 941 -21.37 -10.27 28.13
C GLY A 941 -22.08 -9.82 26.84
N SER A 942 -23.28 -10.33 26.54
CA SER A 942 -24.23 -9.66 25.63
C SER A 942 -24.76 -8.35 26.26
N ASN A 943 -25.48 -7.53 25.50
CA ASN A 943 -26.08 -6.28 25.99
C ASN A 943 -27.59 -6.25 25.74
N PHE A 944 -28.34 -5.80 26.74
CA PHE A 944 -29.73 -5.40 26.62
C PHE A 944 -29.78 -3.87 26.76
N ALA A 945 -30.04 -3.18 25.65
CA ALA A 945 -30.10 -1.73 25.59
C ALA A 945 -31.55 -1.26 25.76
N VAL A 946 -31.77 -0.26 26.60
CA VAL A 946 -33.08 0.34 26.86
C VAL A 946 -32.95 1.86 26.89
N GLU A 947 -33.63 2.52 25.98
CA GLU A 947 -33.78 3.95 25.91
C GLU A 947 -35.08 4.40 26.60
N ILE A 948 -35.00 5.52 27.33
CA ILE A 948 -36.11 6.07 28.10
C ILE A 948 -36.33 7.52 27.65
N GLY A 949 -37.40 7.76 26.88
CA GLY A 949 -37.86 9.08 26.42
C GLY A 949 -39.12 9.59 27.16
N GLY A 950 -39.71 8.78 28.04
CA GLY A 950 -40.86 9.17 28.85
C GLY A 950 -41.35 8.04 29.76
N SER A 951 -42.28 8.34 30.66
CA SER A 951 -42.71 7.39 31.70
C SER A 951 -43.81 6.41 31.29
N THR A 952 -44.42 6.52 30.11
CA THR A 952 -45.47 5.59 29.64
C THR A 952 -44.91 4.52 28.68
N PRO A 953 -45.47 3.29 28.64
CA PRO A 953 -44.99 2.23 27.74
C PRO A 953 -44.98 2.68 26.28
N GLY A 954 -43.91 2.35 25.56
CA GLY A 954 -43.68 2.83 24.19
C GLY A 954 -43.08 4.23 24.09
N LEU A 955 -42.94 4.98 25.20
CA LEU A 955 -41.98 6.09 25.35
C LEU A 955 -40.69 5.63 26.06
N TYR A 956 -40.60 4.36 26.43
CA TYR A 956 -39.40 3.68 26.87
C TYR A 956 -39.37 2.30 26.24
N ASP A 957 -38.17 1.72 26.11
CA ASP A 957 -38.02 0.40 25.49
C ASP A 957 -38.53 -0.72 26.38
N GLN A 958 -39.32 -1.61 25.75
CA GLN A 958 -39.90 -2.77 26.40
C GLN A 958 -39.75 -4.01 25.50
N LEU A 959 -39.17 -5.08 26.05
CA LEU A 959 -39.22 -6.40 25.44
C LEU A 959 -40.37 -7.22 26.06
N ASN A 960 -41.38 -7.57 25.26
CA ASN A 960 -42.49 -8.42 25.71
C ASN A 960 -42.28 -9.86 25.25
N VAL A 961 -41.75 -10.72 26.13
CA VAL A 961 -41.51 -12.15 25.85
C VAL A 961 -42.69 -12.98 26.35
N SER A 962 -43.21 -13.84 25.47
CA SER A 962 -44.32 -14.77 25.78
C SER A 962 -43.88 -16.18 26.16
N GLY A 963 -42.59 -16.50 25.95
CA GLY A 963 -41.90 -17.65 26.53
C GLY A 963 -40.96 -17.23 27.66
N SER A 964 -39.90 -17.99 27.89
CA SER A 964 -38.92 -17.68 28.93
C SER A 964 -37.85 -16.68 28.47
N ALA A 965 -37.27 -15.93 29.41
CA ALA A 965 -36.08 -15.11 29.15
C ALA A 965 -34.96 -15.41 30.14
N MET A 966 -33.82 -15.91 29.63
CA MET A 966 -32.61 -16.20 30.39
C MET A 966 -31.66 -15.00 30.36
N LEU A 967 -31.24 -14.53 31.54
CA LEU A 967 -30.46 -13.30 31.70
C LEU A 967 -29.07 -13.59 32.27
N ASP A 968 -28.03 -13.30 31.48
CA ASP A 968 -26.61 -13.28 31.89
C ASP A 968 -25.83 -12.09 31.25
N GLY A 969 -26.51 -11.30 30.39
CA GLY A 969 -25.95 -10.11 29.73
C GLY A 969 -25.93 -8.84 30.61
N ASN A 970 -25.38 -7.77 30.06
CA ASN A 970 -25.34 -6.43 30.66
C ASN A 970 -26.64 -5.66 30.41
N LEU A 971 -27.13 -4.90 31.38
CA LEU A 971 -28.14 -3.86 31.17
C LEU A 971 -27.46 -2.54 30.78
N VAL A 972 -27.84 -1.95 29.65
CA VAL A 972 -27.36 -0.66 29.16
C VAL A 972 -28.54 0.30 29.07
N LEU A 973 -28.46 1.44 29.77
CA LEU A 973 -29.55 2.44 29.78
C LEU A 973 -29.09 3.77 29.19
N SER A 974 -30.01 4.47 28.52
CA SER A 974 -29.83 5.85 28.08
C SER A 974 -31.13 6.64 28.12
N PHE A 975 -31.02 7.96 28.30
CA PHE A 975 -32.15 8.88 28.11
C PHE A 975 -32.18 9.40 26.67
N THR A 976 -33.38 9.61 26.15
CA THR A 976 -33.65 10.23 24.84
C THR A 976 -34.78 11.28 24.97
N ASP A 977 -35.17 11.93 23.87
CA ASP A 977 -36.33 12.84 23.79
C ASP A 977 -36.37 13.95 24.86
N ASP A 978 -35.20 14.52 25.21
CA ASP A 978 -35.00 15.50 26.28
C ASP A 978 -35.48 15.06 27.69
N PHE A 979 -35.78 13.77 27.90
CA PHE A 979 -36.28 13.22 29.16
C PHE A 979 -35.15 13.00 30.19
N GLN A 980 -34.80 14.06 30.92
CA GLN A 980 -33.63 14.06 31.81
C GLN A 980 -33.93 13.84 33.31
N THR A 981 -35.20 13.74 33.73
CA THR A 981 -35.54 13.57 35.15
C THR A 981 -36.87 12.82 35.36
N PRO A 982 -36.83 11.49 35.51
CA PRO A 982 -37.99 10.71 35.91
C PRO A 982 -38.54 11.13 37.29
N SER A 983 -39.86 11.02 37.46
CA SER A 983 -40.53 11.25 38.75
C SER A 983 -40.18 10.15 39.76
N PRO A 984 -40.11 10.46 41.08
CA PRO A 984 -40.07 9.47 42.17
C PRO A 984 -41.15 8.37 42.14
N THR A 985 -42.20 8.56 41.33
CA THR A 985 -43.29 7.59 41.14
C THR A 985 -43.19 6.76 39.85
N ASP A 986 -42.24 7.07 38.96
CA ASP A 986 -42.15 6.40 37.67
C ASP A 986 -41.61 4.97 37.82
N VAL A 987 -42.20 4.05 37.06
CA VAL A 987 -41.81 2.63 37.00
C VAL A 987 -41.72 2.20 35.54
N PHE A 988 -40.55 1.70 35.16
CA PHE A 988 -40.25 1.28 33.79
C PHE A 988 -40.23 -0.26 33.74
N TYR A 989 -41.27 -0.87 33.16
CA TYR A 989 -41.36 -2.32 32.97
C TYR A 989 -40.64 -2.71 31.68
N ILE A 990 -39.33 -2.95 31.76
CA ILE A 990 -38.41 -3.02 30.60
C ILE A 990 -38.38 -4.41 29.92
N LEU A 991 -38.71 -5.46 30.65
CA LEU A 991 -38.78 -6.83 30.14
C LEU A 991 -39.94 -7.56 30.79
N THR A 992 -40.77 -8.21 29.99
CA THR A 992 -41.79 -9.17 30.44
C THR A 992 -41.43 -10.57 29.98
N ARG A 993 -41.74 -11.59 30.76
CA ARG A 993 -41.49 -13.01 30.43
C ARG A 993 -42.53 -13.92 31.10
N SER A 994 -42.55 -15.19 30.70
CA SER A 994 -43.42 -16.22 31.31
C SER A 994 -42.62 -17.33 31.99
N GLY A 995 -41.43 -17.00 32.49
CA GLY A 995 -40.43 -17.89 33.05
C GLY A 995 -39.00 -17.50 32.67
N GLY A 996 -38.03 -18.27 33.18
CA GLY A 996 -36.61 -18.10 32.91
C GLY A 996 -35.82 -17.74 34.16
N ASP A 997 -34.50 -17.89 34.07
CA ASP A 997 -33.56 -17.75 35.19
C ASP A 997 -32.56 -16.60 34.96
N GLY A 998 -31.85 -16.24 36.03
CA GLY A 998 -30.74 -15.29 36.00
C GLY A 998 -31.13 -13.83 36.20
N THR A 999 -30.10 -12.98 36.24
CA THR A 999 -30.15 -11.52 36.43
C THR A 999 -29.18 -10.86 35.46
N PHE A 1000 -29.33 -9.57 35.18
CA PHE A 1000 -28.28 -8.85 34.46
C PHE A 1000 -26.96 -8.86 35.23
N ALA A 1001 -25.84 -8.85 34.51
CA ALA A 1001 -24.50 -8.99 35.06
C ALA A 1001 -24.21 -7.90 36.11
N GLY A 1002 -23.90 -8.32 37.34
CA GLY A 1002 -23.62 -7.43 38.47
C GLY A 1002 -24.85 -6.74 39.08
N LEU A 1003 -26.06 -7.05 38.63
CA LEU A 1003 -27.32 -6.44 39.07
C LEU A 1003 -28.25 -7.49 39.72
N GLU A 1004 -27.93 -7.91 40.94
CA GLU A 1004 -28.81 -8.75 41.76
C GLU A 1004 -30.15 -8.05 42.11
N GLU A 1005 -31.12 -8.79 42.66
CA GLU A 1005 -32.41 -8.24 43.08
C GLU A 1005 -32.26 -7.01 44.00
N GLY A 1006 -32.92 -5.91 43.63
CA GLY A 1006 -32.84 -4.64 44.35
C GLY A 1006 -31.54 -3.85 44.14
N ALA A 1007 -30.61 -4.29 43.29
CA ALA A 1007 -29.39 -3.54 42.97
C ALA A 1007 -29.69 -2.15 42.41
N LEU A 1008 -28.75 -1.22 42.60
CA LEU A 1008 -28.86 0.13 42.04
C LEU A 1008 -28.35 0.15 40.60
N VAL A 1009 -29.16 0.69 39.69
CA VAL A 1009 -28.84 0.88 38.26
C VAL A 1009 -28.75 2.37 37.99
N HIS A 1010 -27.67 2.80 37.34
CA HIS A 1010 -27.39 4.19 37.02
C HIS A 1010 -27.48 4.41 35.51
N VAL A 1011 -28.11 5.51 35.08
CA VAL A 1011 -28.14 5.92 33.66
C VAL A 1011 -26.94 6.82 33.39
N PRO A 1012 -25.93 6.39 32.60
CA PRO A 1012 -24.70 7.15 32.39
C PRO A 1012 -24.96 8.57 31.89
N GLY A 1013 -24.28 9.54 32.50
CA GLY A 1013 -24.43 10.96 32.14
C GLY A 1013 -25.59 11.68 32.82
N SER A 1014 -26.32 11.03 33.72
CA SER A 1014 -27.40 11.64 34.52
C SER A 1014 -27.20 11.37 36.01
N ASP A 1015 -27.91 12.10 36.88
CA ASP A 1015 -27.97 11.76 38.32
C ASP A 1015 -29.00 10.65 38.65
N TYR A 1016 -29.72 10.13 37.65
CA TYR A 1016 -30.79 9.15 37.87
C TYR A 1016 -30.23 7.78 38.26
N THR A 1017 -30.75 7.25 39.37
CA THR A 1017 -30.36 5.95 39.94
C THR A 1017 -31.59 5.19 40.39
N ALA A 1018 -32.00 4.17 39.64
CA ALA A 1018 -33.12 3.29 39.97
C ALA A 1018 -32.68 2.08 40.81
N ARG A 1019 -33.64 1.35 41.37
CA ARG A 1019 -33.49 -0.07 41.73
C ARG A 1019 -34.08 -0.93 40.64
N ILE A 1020 -33.47 -2.10 40.43
CA ILE A 1020 -34.06 -3.18 39.62
C ILE A 1020 -34.85 -4.15 40.50
N THR A 1021 -35.95 -4.68 39.98
CA THR A 1021 -36.66 -5.86 40.52
C THR A 1021 -36.85 -6.88 39.39
N TYR A 1022 -36.67 -8.16 39.71
CA TYR A 1022 -36.97 -9.32 38.85
C TYR A 1022 -38.24 -10.06 39.31
N LEU A 1023 -39.03 -9.42 40.18
CA LEU A 1023 -40.27 -9.95 40.77
C LEU A 1023 -41.51 -9.21 40.27
N ALA A 1024 -41.36 -8.31 39.29
CA ALA A 1024 -42.45 -7.50 38.79
C ALA A 1024 -43.51 -8.36 38.06
N ASN A 1025 -44.70 -7.80 37.89
CA ASN A 1025 -45.80 -8.45 37.19
C ASN A 1025 -46.51 -7.42 36.30
N TRP A 1026 -46.26 -7.51 34.99
CA TRP A 1026 -46.80 -6.65 33.95
C TRP A 1026 -48.14 -7.19 33.43
N MET A 1027 -49.20 -6.44 33.67
CA MET A 1027 -50.56 -6.80 33.29
C MET A 1027 -51.06 -6.08 32.01
N GLY A 1028 -50.13 -5.57 31.19
CA GLY A 1028 -50.45 -4.82 29.96
C GLY A 1028 -50.71 -3.31 30.15
N SER A 1029 -50.78 -2.83 31.39
CA SER A 1029 -50.83 -1.40 31.72
C SER A 1029 -50.19 -1.14 33.08
N GLN A 1030 -49.63 0.07 33.29
CA GLN A 1030 -48.99 0.41 34.57
C GLN A 1030 -49.94 0.37 35.76
N GLU A 1031 -51.19 0.82 35.60
CA GLU A 1031 -52.22 0.81 36.66
C GLU A 1031 -52.58 -0.59 37.17
N ALA A 1032 -52.50 -1.60 36.29
CA ALA A 1032 -52.82 -2.98 36.61
C ALA A 1032 -51.59 -3.80 37.07
N SER A 1033 -50.39 -3.24 36.95
CA SER A 1033 -49.12 -3.94 37.17
C SER A 1033 -48.57 -3.72 38.59
N SER A 1034 -47.69 -4.60 39.05
CA SER A 1034 -47.07 -4.53 40.38
C SER A 1034 -45.55 -4.79 40.34
N LEU A 1035 -44.81 -4.22 41.30
CA LEU A 1035 -43.37 -4.46 41.49
C LEU A 1035 -43.04 -5.82 42.14
N SER A 1036 -44.07 -6.64 42.39
CA SER A 1036 -44.00 -7.93 43.08
C SER A 1036 -45.11 -8.85 42.58
N GLY A 1037 -44.87 -10.17 42.54
CA GLY A 1037 -45.88 -11.20 42.29
C GLY A 1037 -45.80 -11.88 40.93
N GLY A 1038 -44.79 -11.56 40.12
CA GLY A 1038 -44.44 -12.23 38.87
C GLY A 1038 -42.93 -12.43 38.77
N ASP A 1039 -42.44 -12.54 37.54
CA ASP A 1039 -41.03 -12.76 37.20
C ASP A 1039 -40.46 -11.72 36.20
N ASP A 1040 -41.23 -10.66 35.93
CA ASP A 1040 -40.86 -9.57 35.02
C ASP A 1040 -39.80 -8.64 35.62
N VAL A 1041 -39.16 -7.83 34.75
CA VAL A 1041 -38.12 -6.88 35.16
C VAL A 1041 -38.62 -5.45 35.08
N ALA A 1042 -38.51 -4.74 36.20
CA ALA A 1042 -38.84 -3.31 36.27
C ALA A 1042 -37.75 -2.48 36.97
N LEU A 1043 -37.63 -1.23 36.54
CA LEU A 1043 -36.82 -0.20 37.19
C LEU A 1043 -37.75 0.76 37.94
N TYR A 1044 -37.44 1.05 39.20
CA TYR A 1044 -38.22 1.94 40.06
C TYR A 1044 -37.31 2.77 40.97
N LEU A 1045 -37.70 3.98 41.35
CA LEU A 1045 -36.91 4.76 42.30
C LEU A 1045 -37.02 4.21 43.73
N PRO A 1046 -35.92 4.15 44.50
CA PRO A 1046 -35.99 3.77 45.91
C PRO A 1046 -36.83 4.80 46.68
N PRO A 1047 -37.69 4.38 47.63
CA PRO A 1047 -38.47 5.32 48.43
C PRO A 1047 -37.52 6.22 49.22
N ILE A 1048 -37.53 7.52 48.88
CA ILE A 1048 -36.75 8.54 49.57
C ILE A 1048 -37.27 8.61 51.01
N PRO A 1049 -36.43 8.43 52.05
CA PRO A 1049 -36.86 8.66 53.42
C PRO A 1049 -37.27 10.12 53.56
N GLU A 1050 -38.57 10.36 53.74
CA GLU A 1050 -39.09 11.72 53.92
C GLU A 1050 -38.31 12.42 55.05
N PRO A 1051 -38.05 13.74 54.95
CA PRO A 1051 -37.37 14.49 56.01
C PRO A 1051 -38.05 14.34 57.39
N ALA A 1052 -39.36 14.08 57.41
CA ALA A 1052 -40.14 13.75 58.59
C ALA A 1052 -39.66 12.46 59.29
N THR A 1053 -39.26 11.42 58.55
CA THR A 1053 -38.84 10.13 59.12
C THR A 1053 -37.51 10.26 59.86
N LEU A 1054 -36.55 11.00 59.29
CA LEU A 1054 -35.30 11.37 59.98
C LEU A 1054 -35.56 12.31 61.17
N SER A 1055 -36.51 13.24 61.04
CA SER A 1055 -36.91 14.14 62.14
C SER A 1055 -37.55 13.39 63.32
N VAL A 1056 -38.40 12.39 63.05
CA VAL A 1056 -39.03 11.54 64.06
C VAL A 1056 -38.02 10.59 64.72
N LEU A 1057 -37.05 10.07 63.97
CA LEU A 1057 -35.95 9.26 64.54
C LEU A 1057 -35.04 10.11 65.45
N ALA A 1058 -34.70 11.33 65.03
CA ALA A 1058 -33.97 12.29 65.85
C ALA A 1058 -34.75 12.69 67.12
N LEU A 1059 -36.06 12.96 67.00
CA LEU A 1059 -36.93 13.21 68.15
C LEU A 1059 -36.98 12.01 69.10
N GLY A 1060 -37.09 10.78 68.59
CA GLY A 1060 -37.05 9.55 69.40
C GLY A 1060 -35.75 9.39 70.20
N LEU A 1061 -34.60 9.70 69.57
CA LEU A 1061 -33.30 9.72 70.24
C LEU A 1061 -33.21 10.80 71.34
N THR A 1062 -33.80 11.99 71.13
CA THR A 1062 -33.84 13.02 72.20
C THR A 1062 -34.75 12.66 73.39
N VAL A 1063 -35.79 11.83 73.18
CA VAL A 1063 -36.65 11.32 74.26
C VAL A 1063 -35.93 10.27 75.11
N LEU A 1064 -35.07 9.44 74.50
CA LEU A 1064 -34.22 8.46 75.21
C LEU A 1064 -33.06 9.11 75.97
N ALA A 1065 -32.57 10.27 75.52
CA ALA A 1065 -31.48 11.01 76.16
C ALA A 1065 -31.89 11.84 77.40
N ARG A 1066 -33.10 11.67 77.95
CA ARG A 1066 -33.62 12.49 79.05
C ARG A 1066 -33.05 12.02 80.40
N PRO A 1067 -32.19 12.80 81.10
CA PRO A 1067 -31.51 12.34 82.31
C PRO A 1067 -32.48 12.20 83.50
N ARG A 1068 -32.37 11.07 84.22
CA ARG A 1068 -33.09 10.85 85.48
C ARG A 1068 -32.61 11.85 86.54
N ARG A 1069 -33.55 12.53 87.21
CA ARG A 1069 -33.24 13.45 88.32
C ARG A 1069 -32.71 12.68 89.53
N CYS A 1070 -31.61 13.16 90.11
CA CYS A 1070 -31.24 12.92 91.51
C CYS A 1070 -30.73 14.25 92.12
N PRO A 1071 -30.86 14.51 93.43
CA PRO A 1071 -30.89 15.89 93.94
C PRO A 1071 -29.60 16.42 94.60
N THR A 1072 -29.65 17.72 94.94
CA THR A 1072 -28.88 18.46 95.96
C THR A 1072 -27.41 18.89 95.72
N SER A 1073 -27.27 20.21 95.46
CA SER A 1073 -26.35 21.20 96.07
C SER A 1073 -24.81 21.10 95.98
N GLY A 1074 -24.16 22.22 95.62
CA GLY A 1074 -22.71 22.49 95.78
C GLY A 1074 -22.04 23.05 94.51
N VAL A 1075 -22.20 24.33 94.16
CA VAL A 1075 -21.30 25.47 94.50
C VAL A 1075 -20.02 25.56 93.63
N CYS A 1076 -19.96 26.59 92.74
CA CYS A 1076 -18.77 27.26 92.14
C CYS A 1076 -17.73 26.40 91.37
N ALA A 1077 -16.98 26.84 90.33
CA ALA A 1077 -16.95 27.97 89.37
C ALA A 1077 -16.04 27.52 88.19
N GLY A 1078 -15.73 28.23 87.09
CA GLY A 1078 -16.09 29.56 86.58
C GLY A 1078 -15.07 30.04 85.52
N GLY A 1079 -15.53 30.56 84.37
CA GLY A 1079 -14.69 30.96 83.21
C GLY A 1079 -14.70 29.91 82.09
N ALA A 1080 -15.39 30.06 80.95
CA ALA A 1080 -15.41 31.12 79.92
C ALA A 1080 -14.16 31.12 79.02
N HIS A 1081 -14.31 30.63 77.77
CA HIS A 1081 -14.13 31.42 76.54
C HIS A 1081 -14.51 30.62 75.28
N ARG A 1082 -15.49 31.17 74.55
CA ARG A 1082 -15.63 31.34 73.08
C ARG A 1082 -14.90 30.36 72.14
N LEU A 1083 -15.63 29.63 71.28
CA LEU A 1083 -16.19 30.09 69.98
C LEU A 1083 -15.12 30.43 68.93
N LEU A 1084 -14.78 29.46 68.08
CA LEU A 1084 -15.52 29.23 66.83
C LEU A 1084 -15.88 27.74 66.71
#